data_AF-A0A939W9J7-F1
#
_entry.id   AF-A0A939W9J7-F1
#
_cell.length_a   1.000
_cell.length_b   1.000
_cell.length_c   1.000
_cell.angle_alpha   90.00
_cell.angle_beta   90.00
_cell.angle_gamma   90.00
#
_symmetry.space_group_name_H-M   'P 1'
#
loop_
_entity.id
_entity.type
_entity.pdbx_description
1 polymer ?
#
loop_
_entity_poly.entity_id
_entity_poly.type
_entity_poly.pdbx_seq_one_letter_code
_entity_poly.pdbx_strand_id
1 'polypeptide(L)'
;SYFLVVHEGHRDAYRAGLKYYVMCAGGALFMLPGLYMLEQFAVDPGAAVTAAPLVFQTAAALCLIGFGVKAGLVPFHSWLPNAHPAAPSSVSGPLSGIITKMGFFGLVSFILIYAGRANGGVDGLAGLSWFGTWLTAMGVATLVYGELMALIQQDIKRMLAYSTLGQIGEVALVLGLGTWLATTGALWHMLNHAIMKDLLFLAAGAFILRAGSRKLSDLRGIGRQMPWTACCLAVGLVSIMGLPPFGAFYSKLLMIQASVNAGHLGLAALIFVASLVGAIYYTRILKTIVFEKRDESLPAVKEAPLSMRISMGVLAFLSLLMALAPQLPASLVAPVSSLCFDQLVADASVMQALNISWPIYVIVPVFGAVVPAFFAKDRVKAGRSAVAVMLLTALLVLVFGRSLDTLSYCFALIVPLVGAVNLTYAIGYMEHSHTQWRFYAVFVCMCGGLVGMVSSQYLMGFFLFWEIMSSWTLYMALAHEGDKLSLREAFKYFMFNMAGAGFIFVGLCVVGPFQAFDVSLLERGVTANHEGGAFLGMALLAIGFVMKAAQLPFRIDWQMHPAVAPTPVSGYISSVLLKSALVAMVKLFMLLGGGFALAGALNMDQRELLNVIVMWIGAITIIMAAVKAIMTNGLKLMFIYSTVSQLGYMVAAIGAGTALGYAGGMLHLINHVFFKDLLFL
;
A
#
# COMPACT_ATOMS: atom_id res chain seq x y z
N SER A 1 -17.06 10.98 26.58
CA SER A 1 -15.89 10.09 26.36
C SER A 1 -15.13 9.77 27.64
N TYR A 2 -14.85 10.72 28.53
CA TYR A 2 -14.14 10.47 29.80
C TYR A 2 -14.72 9.29 30.61
N PHE A 3 -16.03 9.31 30.89
CA PHE A 3 -16.70 8.25 31.64
C PHE A 3 -16.55 6.86 31.02
N LEU A 4 -16.40 6.78 29.70
CA LEU A 4 -16.17 5.52 28.99
C LEU A 4 -14.72 5.02 29.11
N VAL A 5 -13.75 5.93 29.26
CA VAL A 5 -12.34 5.57 29.47
C VAL A 5 -12.12 4.99 30.87
N VAL A 6 -12.82 5.54 31.88
CA VAL A 6 -12.69 5.10 33.28
C VAL A 6 -13.60 3.92 33.64
N HIS A 7 -14.36 3.38 32.67
CA HIS A 7 -15.41 2.38 32.90
C HIS A 7 -14.93 1.12 33.62
N GLU A 8 -13.72 0.63 33.30
CA GLU A 8 -13.14 -0.58 33.90
C GLU A 8 -12.83 -0.43 35.40
N GLY A 9 -12.89 0.78 35.95
CA GLY A 9 -12.84 1.02 37.40
C GLY A 9 -11.50 0.71 38.09
N HIS A 10 -10.44 0.38 37.36
CA HIS A 10 -9.11 0.13 37.92
C HIS A 10 -8.21 1.38 37.90
N ARG A 11 -7.17 1.39 38.75
CA ARG A 11 -6.27 2.56 38.94
C ARG A 11 -5.69 3.10 37.63
N ASP A 12 -5.27 2.21 36.71
CA ASP A 12 -4.72 2.63 35.42
C ASP A 12 -5.77 3.30 34.51
N ALA A 13 -7.03 2.86 34.56
CA ALA A 13 -8.12 3.47 33.80
C ALA A 13 -8.43 4.87 34.33
N TYR A 14 -8.45 5.06 35.65
CA TYR A 14 -8.61 6.39 36.25
C TYR A 14 -7.46 7.33 35.90
N ARG A 15 -6.20 6.87 35.99
CA ARG A 15 -5.03 7.68 35.61
C ARG A 15 -5.08 8.08 34.14
N ALA A 16 -5.39 7.15 33.25
CA ALA A 16 -5.52 7.41 31.82
C ALA A 16 -6.69 8.36 31.52
N GLY A 17 -7.84 8.14 32.16
CA GLY A 17 -9.03 8.98 32.04
C GLY A 17 -8.81 10.40 32.52
N LEU A 18 -8.18 10.59 33.69
CA LEU A 18 -7.88 11.91 34.23
C LEU A 18 -6.93 12.67 33.30
N LYS A 19 -5.86 12.01 32.83
CA LYS A 19 -4.94 12.61 31.85
C LYS A 19 -5.68 13.02 30.58
N TYR A 20 -6.54 12.15 30.06
CA TYR A 20 -7.37 12.45 28.90
C TYR A 20 -8.28 13.66 29.11
N TYR A 21 -8.98 13.70 30.24
CA TYR A 21 -9.90 14.80 30.59
C TYR A 21 -9.14 16.13 30.71
N VAL A 22 -8.08 16.18 31.51
CA VAL A 22 -7.30 17.40 31.74
C VAL A 22 -6.73 17.93 30.43
N MET A 23 -6.17 17.07 29.58
CA MET A 23 -5.64 17.50 28.29
C MET A 23 -6.77 18.00 27.38
N CYS A 24 -7.84 17.24 27.18
CA CYS A 24 -8.92 17.64 26.28
C CYS A 24 -9.71 18.87 26.75
N ALA A 25 -9.95 18.99 28.06
CA ALA A 25 -10.59 20.16 28.66
C ALA A 25 -9.68 21.38 28.58
N GLY A 26 -8.39 21.21 28.91
CA GLY A 26 -7.37 22.26 28.75
C GLY A 26 -7.29 22.76 27.31
N GLY A 27 -7.23 21.85 26.33
CA GLY A 27 -7.25 22.21 24.91
C GLY A 27 -8.50 23.01 24.50
N ALA A 28 -9.67 22.66 25.03
CA ALA A 28 -10.89 23.43 24.81
C ALA A 28 -10.82 24.83 25.42
N LEU A 29 -10.27 24.95 26.64
CA LEU A 29 -10.07 26.25 27.31
C LEU A 29 -9.08 27.15 26.56
N PHE A 30 -8.06 26.59 25.90
CA PHE A 30 -7.17 27.37 25.03
C PHE A 30 -7.85 27.79 23.72
N MET A 31 -8.68 26.93 23.13
CA MET A 31 -9.37 27.22 21.87
C MET A 31 -10.49 28.26 22.02
N LEU A 32 -11.21 28.29 23.14
CA LEU A 32 -12.38 29.16 23.33
C LEU A 32 -12.08 30.66 23.14
N PRO A 33 -11.03 31.25 23.77
CA PRO A 33 -10.65 32.62 23.49
C PRO A 33 -10.27 32.85 22.02
N GLY A 34 -9.61 31.87 21.38
CA GLY A 34 -9.30 31.92 19.96
C GLY A 34 -10.55 32.01 19.09
N LEU A 35 -11.56 31.15 19.35
CA LEU A 35 -12.84 31.19 18.63
C LEU A 35 -13.58 32.52 18.84
N TYR A 36 -13.54 33.07 20.05
CA TYR A 36 -14.15 34.37 20.34
C TYR A 36 -13.43 35.51 19.59
N MET A 37 -12.10 35.52 19.60
CA MET A 37 -11.31 36.49 18.84
C MET A 37 -11.51 36.35 17.33
N LEU A 38 -11.87 35.17 16.83
CA LEU A 38 -12.13 34.93 15.41
C LEU A 38 -13.46 35.55 14.92
N GLU A 39 -14.40 35.84 15.83
CA GLU A 39 -15.72 36.41 15.49
C GLU A 39 -15.60 37.75 14.73
N GLN A 40 -14.63 38.59 15.10
CA GLN A 40 -14.39 39.88 14.44
C GLN A 40 -13.91 39.77 12.98
N PHE A 41 -13.52 38.56 12.54
CA PHE A 41 -13.06 38.28 11.17
C PHE A 41 -14.05 37.45 10.36
N ALA A 42 -15.24 37.13 10.90
CA ALA A 42 -16.15 36.17 10.29
C ALA A 42 -16.88 36.68 9.02
N VAL A 43 -17.08 38.00 8.90
CA VAL A 43 -17.88 38.61 7.82
C VAL A 43 -17.04 39.01 6.60
N ASP A 44 -15.89 39.66 6.83
CA ASP A 44 -14.92 40.02 5.79
C ASP A 44 -13.49 39.67 6.26
N PRO A 45 -13.09 38.38 6.15
CA PRO A 45 -11.80 37.91 6.63
C PRO A 45 -10.60 38.67 6.04
N GLY A 46 -10.61 38.96 4.74
CA GLY A 46 -9.45 39.53 4.04
C GLY A 46 -9.08 40.93 4.56
N ALA A 47 -10.05 41.85 4.56
CA ALA A 47 -9.82 43.22 5.01
C ALA A 47 -9.56 43.28 6.52
N ALA A 48 -10.31 42.52 7.32
CA ALA A 48 -10.17 42.51 8.77
C ALA A 48 -8.82 41.95 9.22
N VAL A 49 -8.32 40.87 8.58
CA VAL A 49 -7.00 40.32 8.90
C VAL A 49 -5.87 41.28 8.53
N THR A 50 -6.00 42.00 7.41
CA THR A 50 -5.03 43.03 7.02
C THR A 50 -4.96 44.15 8.07
N ALA A 51 -6.09 44.52 8.67
CA ALA A 51 -6.15 45.54 9.71
C ALA A 51 -5.60 45.06 11.07
N ALA A 52 -5.75 43.78 11.43
CA ALA A 52 -5.33 43.23 12.72
C ALA A 52 -4.63 41.86 12.61
N PRO A 53 -3.47 41.77 11.93
CA PRO A 53 -2.84 40.49 11.60
C PRO A 53 -2.36 39.71 12.83
N LEU A 54 -1.83 40.40 13.84
CA LEU A 54 -1.35 39.76 15.08
C LEU A 54 -2.50 39.12 15.87
N VAL A 55 -3.66 39.79 15.91
CA VAL A 55 -4.86 39.31 16.61
C VAL A 55 -5.37 38.05 15.94
N PHE A 56 -5.43 38.04 14.59
CA PHE A 56 -5.79 36.86 13.83
C PHE A 56 -4.80 35.69 14.04
N GLN A 57 -3.49 35.95 13.96
CA GLN A 57 -2.47 34.92 14.19
C GLN A 57 -2.54 34.32 15.59
N THR A 58 -2.78 35.15 16.61
CA THR A 58 -2.96 34.67 17.99
C THR A 58 -4.22 33.82 18.12
N ALA A 59 -5.34 34.28 17.54
CA ALA A 59 -6.60 33.55 17.57
C ALA A 59 -6.50 32.18 16.86
N ALA A 60 -5.85 32.16 15.71
CA ALA A 60 -5.58 30.97 14.92
C ALA A 60 -4.59 30.01 15.62
N ALA A 61 -3.55 30.52 16.29
CA ALA A 61 -2.63 29.72 17.08
C ALA A 61 -3.34 29.05 18.28
N LEU A 62 -4.21 29.78 18.97
CA LEU A 62 -5.04 29.24 20.06
C LEU A 62 -5.98 28.13 19.57
N CYS A 63 -6.62 28.32 18.41
CA CYS A 63 -7.43 27.30 17.77
C CYS A 63 -6.59 26.09 17.34
N LEU A 64 -5.41 26.29 16.75
CA LEU A 64 -4.50 25.23 16.35
C LEU A 64 -4.05 24.39 17.57
N ILE A 65 -3.75 25.02 18.70
CA ILE A 65 -3.43 24.32 19.95
C ILE A 65 -4.62 23.49 20.41
N GLY A 66 -5.82 24.08 20.52
CA GLY A 66 -6.99 23.37 21.02
C GLY A 66 -7.44 22.21 20.13
N PHE A 67 -7.50 22.43 18.81
CA PHE A 67 -7.79 21.37 17.85
C PHE A 67 -6.66 20.34 17.78
N GLY A 68 -5.39 20.76 17.88
CA GLY A 68 -4.22 19.89 17.92
C GLY A 68 -4.21 18.95 19.13
N VAL A 69 -4.64 19.44 20.30
CA VAL A 69 -4.85 18.61 21.50
C VAL A 69 -5.93 17.56 21.25
N LYS A 70 -7.05 17.93 20.62
CA LYS A 70 -8.16 17.03 20.32
C LYS A 70 -7.80 15.99 19.25
N ALA A 71 -7.05 16.40 18.24
CA ALA A 71 -6.51 15.53 17.20
C ALA A 71 -5.46 14.56 17.78
N GLY A 72 -4.70 15.00 18.80
CA GLY A 72 -3.61 14.23 19.38
C GLY A 72 -2.28 14.46 18.66
N LEU A 73 -2.03 15.70 18.18
CA LEU A 73 -0.78 16.09 17.54
C LEU A 73 0.32 16.34 18.59
N VAL A 74 1.57 16.07 18.24
CA VAL A 74 2.75 16.43 19.04
C VAL A 74 2.84 17.97 19.13
N PRO A 75 3.06 18.56 20.32
CA PRO A 75 3.41 17.93 21.61
C PRO A 75 2.22 17.49 22.51
N PHE A 76 0.97 17.69 22.08
CA PHE A 76 -0.25 17.47 22.86
C PHE A 76 -0.85 16.05 22.78
N HIS A 77 -0.10 15.08 22.27
CA HIS A 77 -0.58 13.74 21.93
C HIS A 77 -0.67 12.75 23.11
N SER A 78 -0.07 13.07 24.26
CA SER A 78 0.29 12.08 25.28
C SER A 78 -0.89 11.41 26.01
N TRP A 79 -2.12 11.92 25.82
CA TRP A 79 -3.34 11.26 26.30
C TRP A 79 -3.72 10.04 25.45
N LEU A 80 -3.48 10.09 24.14
CA LEU A 80 -4.01 9.12 23.17
C LEU A 80 -3.48 7.69 23.41
N PRO A 81 -2.14 7.46 23.56
CA PRO A 81 -1.60 6.12 23.83
C PRO A 81 -1.94 5.56 25.21
N ASN A 82 -2.53 6.36 26.09
CA ASN A 82 -2.95 5.94 27.43
C ASN A 82 -4.46 5.71 27.48
N ALA A 83 -5.26 6.58 26.86
CA ALA A 83 -6.72 6.51 26.88
C ALA A 83 -7.27 5.36 26.02
N HIS A 84 -6.78 5.18 24.78
CA HIS A 84 -7.30 4.13 23.90
C HIS A 84 -7.12 2.72 24.47
N PRO A 85 -5.94 2.34 25.02
CA PRO A 85 -5.75 0.99 25.56
C PRO A 85 -6.53 0.75 26.86
N ALA A 86 -6.74 1.81 27.67
CA ALA A 86 -7.45 1.75 28.94
C ALA A 86 -8.98 1.64 28.79
N ALA A 87 -9.56 2.27 27.77
CA ALA A 87 -11.00 2.17 27.52
C ALA A 87 -11.39 0.75 27.03
N PRO A 88 -12.63 0.28 27.23
CA PRO A 88 -13.14 -0.93 26.60
C PRO A 88 -12.99 -0.89 25.08
N SER A 89 -12.75 -2.02 24.42
CA SER A 89 -12.43 -2.02 22.97
C SER A 89 -13.58 -1.50 22.08
N SER A 90 -14.83 -1.64 22.52
CA SER A 90 -16.01 -1.03 21.88
C SER A 90 -15.99 0.50 21.91
N VAL A 91 -15.24 1.09 22.85
CA VAL A 91 -15.02 2.53 22.99
C VAL A 91 -13.70 2.94 22.32
N SER A 92 -12.66 2.10 22.40
CA SER A 92 -11.34 2.36 21.80
C SER A 92 -11.42 2.60 20.28
N GLY A 93 -12.30 1.87 19.58
CA GLY A 93 -12.58 2.09 18.16
C GLY A 93 -13.02 3.54 17.91
N PRO A 94 -14.24 3.93 18.31
CA PRO A 94 -14.75 5.29 18.10
C PRO A 94 -13.85 6.41 18.68
N LEU A 95 -13.12 6.16 19.77
CA LEU A 95 -12.11 7.10 20.28
C LEU A 95 -11.00 7.38 19.26
N SER A 96 -10.53 6.34 18.54
CA SER A 96 -9.55 6.48 17.46
C SER A 96 -10.20 6.94 16.16
N GLY A 97 -11.34 6.38 15.80
CA GLY A 97 -12.03 6.61 14.53
C GLY A 97 -12.69 7.98 14.41
N ILE A 98 -13.34 8.46 15.48
CA ILE A 98 -14.18 9.68 15.44
C ILE A 98 -13.55 10.82 16.24
N ILE A 99 -13.14 10.59 17.50
CA ILE A 99 -12.75 11.69 18.39
C ILE A 99 -11.52 12.44 17.89
N THR A 100 -10.51 11.74 17.37
CA THR A 100 -9.35 12.39 16.75
C THR A 100 -9.74 13.18 15.48
N LYS A 101 -10.77 12.72 14.75
CA LYS A 101 -11.26 13.36 13.51
C LYS A 101 -12.02 14.63 13.82
N MET A 102 -12.64 14.75 15.00
CA MET A 102 -13.25 16.01 15.44
C MET A 102 -12.24 17.15 15.58
N GLY A 103 -10.98 16.85 15.94
CA GLY A 103 -9.91 17.86 15.92
C GLY A 103 -9.63 18.37 14.50
N PHE A 104 -9.51 17.45 13.55
CA PHE A 104 -9.33 17.80 12.14
C PHE A 104 -10.56 18.45 11.50
N PHE A 105 -11.77 18.06 11.90
CA PHE A 105 -12.98 18.74 11.49
C PHE A 105 -12.91 20.23 11.86
N GLY A 106 -12.44 20.55 13.07
CA GLY A 106 -12.18 21.93 13.50
C GLY A 106 -11.12 22.64 12.66
N LEU A 107 -9.98 21.97 12.39
CA LEU A 107 -8.91 22.53 11.55
C LEU A 107 -9.38 22.77 10.10
N VAL A 108 -10.10 21.84 9.51
CA VAL A 108 -10.65 21.96 8.15
C VAL A 108 -11.74 23.03 8.10
N SER A 109 -12.58 23.13 9.14
CA SER A 109 -13.57 24.21 9.23
C SER A 109 -12.89 25.58 9.32
N PHE A 110 -11.79 25.68 10.09
CA PHE A 110 -10.98 26.89 10.14
C PHE A 110 -10.39 27.23 8.77
N ILE A 111 -9.79 26.26 8.07
CA ILE A 111 -9.27 26.44 6.70
C ILE A 111 -10.38 26.86 5.74
N LEU A 112 -11.55 26.23 5.81
CA LEU A 112 -12.69 26.54 4.94
C LEU A 112 -13.21 27.96 5.15
N ILE A 113 -13.26 28.44 6.40
CA ILE A 113 -13.75 29.79 6.70
C ILE A 113 -12.74 30.85 6.29
N TYR A 114 -11.45 30.63 6.59
CA TYR A 114 -10.42 31.68 6.50
C TYR A 114 -9.51 31.57 5.29
N ALA A 115 -9.28 30.39 4.73
CA ALA A 115 -8.55 30.22 3.47
C ALA A 115 -9.50 29.93 2.28
N GLY A 116 -10.77 29.59 2.55
CA GLY A 116 -11.74 29.20 1.53
C GLY A 116 -12.23 30.34 0.65
N ARG A 117 -12.67 29.96 -0.55
CA ARG A 117 -13.07 30.90 -1.62
C ARG A 117 -14.37 31.66 -1.33
N ALA A 118 -15.27 31.06 -0.56
CA ALA A 118 -16.61 31.58 -0.35
C ALA A 118 -16.63 32.95 0.36
N ASN A 119 -15.58 33.27 1.14
CA ASN A 119 -15.53 34.46 2.00
C ASN A 119 -14.31 35.36 1.73
N GLY A 120 -13.76 35.34 0.51
CA GLY A 120 -12.69 36.29 0.13
C GLY A 120 -11.30 36.03 0.70
N GLY A 121 -11.05 34.86 1.34
CA GLY A 121 -9.75 34.24 1.63
C GLY A 121 -8.63 35.10 2.24
N VAL A 122 -8.02 34.63 3.33
CA VAL A 122 -6.84 35.25 3.94
C VAL A 122 -5.56 34.71 3.28
N ASP A 123 -4.81 35.62 2.65
CA ASP A 123 -3.52 35.29 2.05
C ASP A 123 -2.50 34.80 3.09
N GLY A 124 -1.70 33.80 2.71
CA GLY A 124 -0.64 33.27 3.56
C GLY A 124 -1.10 32.31 4.66
N LEU A 125 -2.34 31.77 4.61
CA LEU A 125 -2.74 30.60 5.41
C LEU A 125 -2.45 29.25 4.72
N ALA A 126 -2.38 29.27 3.39
CA ALA A 126 -2.07 28.11 2.55
C ALA A 126 -0.58 28.08 2.14
N GLY A 127 -0.11 26.92 1.68
CA GLY A 127 1.32 26.66 1.49
C GLY A 127 2.07 26.56 2.82
N LEU A 128 3.37 26.26 2.78
CA LEU A 128 4.24 26.28 3.96
C LEU A 128 4.55 27.72 4.43
N SER A 129 3.50 28.54 4.59
CA SER A 129 3.50 29.81 5.31
C SER A 129 3.56 29.55 6.82
N TRP A 130 3.27 30.55 7.66
CA TRP A 130 3.35 30.37 9.12
C TRP A 130 2.38 29.28 9.63
N PHE A 131 1.10 29.29 9.22
CA PHE A 131 0.09 28.34 9.73
C PHE A 131 0.35 26.93 9.17
N GLY A 132 0.51 26.84 7.85
CA GLY A 132 0.81 25.60 7.15
C GLY A 132 2.12 24.95 7.64
N THR A 133 3.17 25.75 7.90
CA THR A 133 4.43 25.25 8.46
C THR A 133 4.24 24.65 9.84
N TRP A 134 3.52 25.33 10.76
CA TRP A 134 3.29 24.79 12.10
C TRP A 134 2.45 23.53 12.08
N LEU A 135 1.37 23.50 11.30
CA LEU A 135 0.54 22.30 11.15
C LEU A 135 1.34 21.15 10.54
N THR A 136 2.15 21.42 9.52
CA THR A 136 3.03 20.44 8.88
C THR A 136 4.08 19.91 9.86
N ALA A 137 4.75 20.79 10.60
CA ALA A 137 5.77 20.43 11.58
C ALA A 137 5.20 19.57 12.72
N MET A 138 4.01 19.92 13.23
CA MET A 138 3.28 19.09 14.19
C MET A 138 2.92 17.74 13.58
N GLY A 139 2.48 17.70 12.31
CA GLY A 139 2.20 16.48 11.58
C GLY A 139 3.42 15.57 11.43
N VAL A 140 4.55 16.11 10.97
CA VAL A 140 5.85 15.43 10.87
C VAL A 140 6.27 14.83 12.21
N ALA A 141 6.24 15.64 13.28
CA ALA A 141 6.62 15.18 14.61
C ALA A 141 5.69 14.06 15.11
N THR A 142 4.39 14.16 14.84
CA THR A 142 3.39 13.16 15.22
C THR A 142 3.56 11.86 14.44
N LEU A 143 3.82 11.97 13.14
CA LEU A 143 4.08 10.86 12.23
C LEU A 143 5.29 10.04 12.71
N VAL A 144 6.44 10.70 12.86
CA VAL A 144 7.69 10.06 13.25
C VAL A 144 7.56 9.43 14.63
N TYR A 145 7.02 10.17 15.60
CA TYR A 145 6.85 9.65 16.96
C TYR A 145 5.89 8.45 17.01
N GLY A 146 4.74 8.54 16.31
CA GLY A 146 3.73 7.49 16.26
C GLY A 146 4.27 6.18 15.68
N GLU A 147 4.93 6.24 14.53
CA GLU A 147 5.45 5.05 13.85
C GLU A 147 6.59 4.38 14.63
N LEU A 148 7.54 5.16 15.16
CA LEU A 148 8.65 4.63 15.97
C LEU A 148 8.15 3.99 17.27
N MET A 149 7.21 4.63 17.97
CA MET A 149 6.67 4.07 19.20
C MET A 149 5.80 2.84 18.95
N ALA A 150 5.09 2.75 17.83
CA ALA A 150 4.30 1.58 17.46
C ALA A 150 5.19 0.34 17.24
N LEU A 151 6.35 0.49 16.60
CA LEU A 151 7.30 -0.61 16.35
C LEU A 151 7.70 -1.34 17.64
N ILE A 152 7.97 -0.61 18.71
CA ILE A 152 8.47 -1.18 19.97
C ILE A 152 7.37 -1.75 20.88
N GLN A 153 6.09 -1.50 20.58
CA GLN A 153 5.00 -2.00 21.42
C GLN A 153 4.85 -3.53 21.34
N GLN A 154 4.51 -4.13 22.48
CA GLN A 154 4.13 -5.55 22.61
C GLN A 154 2.63 -5.75 22.90
N ASP A 155 1.95 -4.66 23.28
CA ASP A 155 0.51 -4.66 23.54
C ASP A 155 -0.25 -4.27 22.28
N ILE A 156 -1.21 -5.10 21.86
CA ILE A 156 -1.94 -4.90 20.60
C ILE A 156 -2.71 -3.57 20.59
N LYS A 157 -3.36 -3.18 21.70
CA LYS A 157 -4.13 -1.92 21.75
C LYS A 157 -3.21 -0.71 21.79
N ARG A 158 -2.09 -0.78 22.52
CA ARG A 158 -1.08 0.31 22.50
C ARG A 158 -0.48 0.47 21.11
N MET A 159 -0.17 -0.62 20.43
CA MET A 159 0.35 -0.59 19.06
C MET A 159 -0.65 0.07 18.10
N LEU A 160 -1.93 -0.29 18.20
CA LEU A 160 -3.01 0.34 17.41
C LEU A 160 -3.21 1.83 17.75
N ALA A 161 -2.99 2.22 19.00
CA ALA A 161 -3.05 3.62 19.44
C ALA A 161 -1.88 4.44 18.89
N TYR A 162 -0.64 3.96 19.00
CA TYR A 162 0.52 4.67 18.42
C TYR A 162 0.48 4.75 16.90
N SER A 163 0.01 3.68 16.25
CA SER A 163 -0.24 3.74 14.80
C SER A 163 -1.45 4.60 14.42
N THR A 164 -2.29 5.02 15.38
CA THR A 164 -3.26 6.11 15.13
C THR A 164 -2.51 7.43 15.04
N LEU A 165 -1.54 7.70 15.93
CA LEU A 165 -0.68 8.90 15.85
C LEU A 165 0.04 8.99 14.51
N GLY A 166 0.62 7.89 14.03
CA GLY A 166 1.31 7.86 12.74
C GLY A 166 0.40 8.41 11.62
N GLN A 167 -0.77 7.80 11.45
CA GLN A 167 -1.70 8.13 10.37
C GLN A 167 -2.33 9.53 10.50
N ILE A 168 -2.68 9.98 11.71
CA ILE A 168 -3.13 11.39 11.89
C ILE A 168 -1.99 12.40 11.67
N GLY A 169 -0.74 12.00 11.93
CA GLY A 169 0.44 12.77 11.61
C GLY A 169 0.58 12.99 10.11
N GLU A 170 0.35 11.94 9.29
CA GLU A 170 0.30 12.05 7.83
C GLU A 170 -0.78 13.06 7.38
N VAL A 171 -1.99 12.96 7.98
CA VAL A 171 -3.12 13.86 7.67
C VAL A 171 -2.79 15.33 8.00
N ALA A 172 -2.27 15.60 9.19
CA ALA A 172 -1.87 16.96 9.58
C ALA A 172 -0.74 17.50 8.71
N LEU A 173 0.26 16.67 8.42
CA LEU A 173 1.39 17.01 7.57
C LEU A 173 0.91 17.52 6.21
N VAL A 174 0.00 16.78 5.56
CA VAL A 174 -0.47 17.13 4.23
C VAL A 174 -1.47 18.28 4.25
N LEU A 175 -2.37 18.35 5.25
CA LEU A 175 -3.30 19.48 5.38
C LEU A 175 -2.56 20.83 5.46
N GLY A 176 -1.37 20.85 6.07
CA GLY A 176 -0.55 22.06 6.14
C GLY A 176 -0.05 22.58 4.79
N LEU A 177 -0.10 21.78 3.71
CA LEU A 177 0.21 22.24 2.36
C LEU A 177 -0.86 23.18 1.79
N GLY A 178 -2.12 23.06 2.24
CA GLY A 178 -3.20 23.95 1.83
C GLY A 178 -3.49 23.93 0.33
N THR A 179 -3.56 22.75 -0.29
CA THR A 179 -3.97 22.60 -1.70
C THR A 179 -5.24 21.75 -1.81
N TRP A 180 -5.90 21.83 -2.98
CA TRP A 180 -7.09 21.02 -3.25
C TRP A 180 -6.81 19.51 -3.13
N LEU A 181 -5.69 19.06 -3.72
CA LEU A 181 -5.29 17.65 -3.68
C LEU A 181 -4.89 17.19 -2.28
N ALA A 182 -4.17 18.04 -1.53
CA ALA A 182 -3.80 17.78 -0.14
C ALA A 182 -5.04 17.59 0.75
N THR A 183 -6.00 18.49 0.62
CA THR A 183 -7.26 18.45 1.38
C THR A 183 -8.09 17.22 1.00
N THR A 184 -8.20 16.92 -0.29
CA THR A 184 -8.90 15.72 -0.79
C THR A 184 -8.26 14.45 -0.25
N GLY A 185 -6.94 14.31 -0.35
CA GLY A 185 -6.20 13.16 0.16
C GLY A 185 -6.32 12.99 1.67
N ALA A 186 -6.19 14.07 2.43
CA ALA A 186 -6.32 14.07 3.89
C ALA A 186 -7.72 13.68 4.37
N LEU A 187 -8.79 14.27 3.80
CA LEU A 187 -10.17 13.95 4.14
C LEU A 187 -10.53 12.52 3.76
N TRP A 188 -10.09 12.06 2.59
CA TRP A 188 -10.26 10.66 2.18
C TRP A 188 -9.54 9.73 3.15
N HIS A 189 -8.28 10.04 3.51
CA HIS A 189 -7.52 9.25 4.47
C HIS A 189 -8.21 9.18 5.83
N MET A 190 -8.77 10.30 6.31
CA MET A 190 -9.54 10.34 7.56
C MET A 190 -10.74 9.39 7.52
N LEU A 191 -11.50 9.37 6.43
CA LEU A 191 -12.66 8.50 6.25
C LEU A 191 -12.26 7.02 6.24
N ASN A 192 -11.24 6.67 5.43
CA ASN A 192 -10.69 5.32 5.41
C ASN A 192 -10.22 4.91 6.81
N HIS A 193 -9.40 5.76 7.44
CA HIS A 193 -8.77 5.47 8.73
C HIS A 193 -9.81 5.27 9.84
N ALA A 194 -10.91 6.01 9.83
CA ALA A 194 -11.99 5.82 10.79
C ALA A 194 -12.53 4.38 10.75
N ILE A 195 -12.89 3.91 9.56
CA ILE A 195 -13.45 2.56 9.35
C ILE A 195 -12.41 1.48 9.68
N MET A 196 -11.17 1.65 9.19
CA MET A 196 -10.10 0.68 9.41
C MET A 196 -9.71 0.55 10.89
N LYS A 197 -9.57 1.67 11.63
CA LYS A 197 -9.21 1.59 13.05
C LYS A 197 -10.34 1.03 13.89
N ASP A 198 -11.58 1.39 13.61
CA ASP A 198 -12.73 0.80 14.31
C ASP A 198 -12.73 -0.72 14.15
N LEU A 199 -12.53 -1.21 12.91
CA LEU A 199 -12.39 -2.63 12.62
C LEU A 199 -11.25 -3.29 13.41
N LEU A 200 -10.07 -2.66 13.41
CA LEU A 200 -8.88 -3.18 14.10
C LEU A 200 -9.04 -3.21 15.63
N PHE A 201 -9.62 -2.18 16.23
CA PHE A 201 -9.86 -2.14 17.68
C PHE A 201 -10.96 -3.12 18.11
N LEU A 202 -12.03 -3.27 17.32
CA LEU A 202 -13.08 -4.25 17.59
C LEU A 202 -12.56 -5.70 17.45
N ALA A 203 -11.75 -5.98 16.42
CA ALA A 203 -11.11 -7.28 16.26
C ALA A 203 -10.11 -7.59 17.39
N ALA A 204 -9.28 -6.61 17.77
CA ALA A 204 -8.41 -6.74 18.95
C ALA A 204 -9.23 -7.01 20.22
N GLY A 205 -10.37 -6.33 20.39
CA GLY A 205 -11.32 -6.59 21.47
C GLY A 205 -11.87 -8.01 21.49
N ALA A 206 -12.22 -8.57 20.33
CA ALA A 206 -12.69 -9.95 20.22
C ALA A 206 -11.62 -10.96 20.65
N PHE A 207 -10.36 -10.75 20.24
CA PHE A 207 -9.26 -11.60 20.70
C PHE A 207 -9.01 -11.47 22.20
N ILE A 208 -9.02 -10.25 22.74
CA ILE A 208 -8.82 -9.99 24.17
C ILE A 208 -9.94 -10.64 25.00
N LEU A 209 -11.20 -10.55 24.56
CA LEU A 209 -12.35 -11.17 25.22
C LEU A 209 -12.16 -12.68 25.37
N ARG A 210 -11.59 -13.34 24.36
CA ARG A 210 -11.42 -14.80 24.33
C ARG A 210 -10.12 -15.28 24.98
N ALA A 211 -9.03 -14.53 24.81
CA ALA A 211 -7.71 -14.90 25.32
C ALA A 211 -7.41 -14.37 26.72
N GLY A 212 -8.12 -13.33 27.19
CA GLY A 212 -7.86 -12.67 28.46
C GLY A 212 -6.55 -11.87 28.52
N SER A 213 -5.85 -11.70 27.40
CA SER A 213 -4.57 -10.97 27.34
C SER A 213 -4.53 -9.97 26.19
N ARG A 214 -3.81 -8.86 26.41
CA ARG A 214 -3.53 -7.83 25.41
C ARG A 214 -2.13 -7.97 24.79
N LYS A 215 -1.27 -8.83 25.35
CA LYS A 215 0.08 -9.04 24.84
C LYS A 215 0.02 -9.82 23.54
N LEU A 216 0.72 -9.33 22.52
CA LEU A 216 0.71 -9.95 21.19
C LEU A 216 1.27 -11.39 21.22
N SER A 217 2.22 -11.68 22.11
CA SER A 217 2.79 -13.01 22.35
C SER A 217 1.75 -14.06 22.80
N ASP A 218 0.70 -13.63 23.49
CA ASP A 218 -0.29 -14.54 24.07
C ASP A 218 -1.42 -14.83 23.07
N LEU A 219 -1.48 -14.04 21.98
CA LEU A 219 -2.42 -14.18 20.88
C LEU A 219 -1.87 -15.01 19.72
N ARG A 220 -0.73 -15.70 19.92
CA ARG A 220 -0.08 -16.53 18.90
C ARG A 220 -1.03 -17.60 18.36
N GLY A 221 -1.19 -17.61 17.04
CA GLY A 221 -1.99 -18.60 16.32
C GLY A 221 -3.49 -18.61 16.65
N ILE A 222 -4.00 -17.64 17.41
CA ILE A 222 -5.40 -17.59 17.82
C ILE A 222 -6.35 -17.49 16.62
N GLY A 223 -5.89 -16.92 15.51
CA GLY A 223 -6.68 -16.79 14.29
C GLY A 223 -7.09 -18.12 13.66
N ARG A 224 -6.42 -19.23 13.99
CA ARG A 224 -6.84 -20.58 13.57
C ARG A 224 -8.11 -21.05 14.28
N GLN A 225 -8.33 -20.59 15.52
CA GLN A 225 -9.51 -20.89 16.33
C GLN A 225 -10.61 -19.83 16.17
N MET A 226 -10.23 -18.63 15.73
CA MET A 226 -11.13 -17.50 15.46
C MET A 226 -10.98 -16.97 14.01
N PRO A 227 -11.26 -17.81 12.99
CA PRO A 227 -10.96 -17.48 11.59
C PRO A 227 -11.78 -16.30 11.05
N TRP A 228 -13.00 -16.07 11.53
CA TRP A 228 -13.82 -14.94 11.08
C TRP A 228 -13.23 -13.62 11.57
N THR A 229 -12.91 -13.57 12.87
CA THR A 229 -12.28 -12.41 13.50
C THR A 229 -10.90 -12.13 12.89
N ALA A 230 -10.12 -13.17 12.62
CA ALA A 230 -8.82 -13.05 11.96
C ALA A 230 -8.91 -12.55 10.52
N CYS A 231 -9.92 -12.99 9.75
CA CYS A 231 -10.17 -12.48 8.40
C CYS A 231 -10.53 -10.98 8.43
N CYS A 232 -11.44 -10.58 9.31
CA CYS A 232 -11.81 -9.17 9.51
C CYS A 232 -10.60 -8.32 9.92
N LEU A 233 -9.77 -8.80 10.87
CA LEU A 233 -8.53 -8.14 11.26
C LEU A 233 -7.58 -8.00 10.06
N ALA A 234 -7.40 -9.06 9.26
CA ALA A 234 -6.51 -9.05 8.11
C ALA A 234 -6.93 -8.02 7.07
N VAL A 235 -8.23 -7.89 6.77
CA VAL A 235 -8.77 -6.83 5.90
C VAL A 235 -8.38 -5.45 6.43
N GLY A 236 -8.61 -5.19 7.72
CA GLY A 236 -8.23 -3.91 8.33
C GLY A 236 -6.72 -3.63 8.30
N LEU A 237 -5.89 -4.65 8.57
CA LEU A 237 -4.43 -4.52 8.61
C LEU A 237 -3.84 -4.27 7.21
N VAL A 238 -4.27 -5.05 6.22
CA VAL A 238 -3.80 -4.89 4.83
C VAL A 238 -4.30 -3.57 4.26
N SER A 239 -5.52 -3.15 4.62
CA SER A 239 -6.05 -1.85 4.20
C SER A 239 -5.25 -0.70 4.77
N ILE A 240 -4.91 -0.70 6.08
CA ILE A 240 -4.16 0.41 6.69
C ILE A 240 -2.69 0.46 6.28
N MET A 241 -2.10 -0.67 5.85
CA MET A 241 -0.79 -0.69 5.21
C MET A 241 -0.75 0.15 3.93
N GLY A 242 -1.91 0.35 3.27
CA GLY A 242 -2.00 1.06 2.00
C GLY A 242 -1.58 0.21 0.81
N LEU A 243 -1.80 -1.11 0.86
CA LEU A 243 -1.52 -1.99 -0.28
C LEU A 243 -2.69 -1.96 -1.28
N PRO A 244 -2.45 -1.88 -2.61
CA PRO A 244 -3.51 -2.05 -3.60
C PRO A 244 -4.13 -3.46 -3.55
N PRO A 245 -5.46 -3.59 -3.74
CA PRO A 245 -6.43 -2.55 -4.14
C PRO A 245 -7.11 -1.84 -2.96
N PHE A 246 -6.59 -1.94 -1.73
CA PHE A 246 -7.30 -1.50 -0.52
C PHE A 246 -7.39 0.02 -0.35
N GLY A 247 -8.41 0.50 0.37
CA GLY A 247 -8.84 1.91 0.34
C GLY A 247 -7.78 2.92 0.74
N ALA A 248 -6.93 2.61 1.74
CA ALA A 248 -5.93 3.57 2.21
C ALA A 248 -4.88 3.90 1.15
N PHE A 249 -4.64 2.98 0.21
CA PHE A 249 -3.72 3.18 -0.91
C PHE A 249 -4.03 4.47 -1.67
N TYR A 250 -5.28 4.65 -2.12
CA TYR A 250 -5.72 5.81 -2.88
C TYR A 250 -5.52 7.11 -2.10
N SER A 251 -5.89 7.11 -0.82
CA SER A 251 -5.73 8.30 0.02
C SER A 251 -4.26 8.68 0.26
N LYS A 252 -3.38 7.70 0.52
CA LYS A 252 -1.94 7.94 0.71
C LYS A 252 -1.26 8.36 -0.58
N LEU A 253 -1.67 7.79 -1.70
CA LEU A 253 -1.24 8.23 -3.02
C LEU A 253 -1.56 9.70 -3.26
N LEU A 254 -2.80 10.14 -2.99
CA LEU A 254 -3.17 11.55 -3.13
C LEU A 254 -2.34 12.46 -2.22
N MET A 255 -2.07 12.02 -0.99
CA MET A 255 -1.24 12.74 -0.02
C MET A 255 0.22 12.90 -0.46
N ILE A 256 0.79 11.82 -1.03
CA ILE A 256 2.14 11.83 -1.60
C ILE A 256 2.17 12.69 -2.86
N GLN A 257 1.19 12.54 -3.75
CA GLN A 257 1.08 13.34 -4.97
C GLN A 257 0.92 14.83 -4.66
N ALA A 258 0.12 15.19 -3.66
CA ALA A 258 -0.03 16.57 -3.22
C ALA A 258 1.29 17.17 -2.72
N SER A 259 2.09 16.38 -1.99
CA SER A 259 3.42 16.78 -1.52
C SER A 259 4.39 16.98 -2.68
N VAL A 260 4.35 16.10 -3.68
CA VAL A 260 5.15 16.20 -4.90
C VAL A 260 4.75 17.44 -5.73
N ASN A 261 3.45 17.62 -5.98
CA ASN A 261 2.92 18.76 -6.75
C ASN A 261 3.23 20.10 -6.07
N ALA A 262 3.29 20.14 -4.74
CA ALA A 262 3.72 21.31 -3.97
C ALA A 262 5.26 21.51 -3.94
N GLY A 263 6.05 20.66 -4.62
CA GLY A 263 7.51 20.75 -4.66
C GLY A 263 8.24 20.19 -3.43
N HIS A 264 7.54 19.52 -2.51
CA HIS A 264 8.08 19.05 -1.24
C HIS A 264 8.38 17.53 -1.26
N LEU A 265 9.37 17.12 -2.05
CA LEU A 265 9.77 15.71 -2.18
C LEU A 265 10.17 15.06 -0.84
N GLY A 266 10.76 15.83 0.08
CA GLY A 266 11.11 15.32 1.42
C GLY A 266 9.90 14.90 2.25
N LEU A 267 8.79 15.62 2.13
CA LEU A 267 7.53 15.28 2.81
C LEU A 267 6.88 14.03 2.18
N ALA A 268 6.89 13.94 0.84
CA ALA A 268 6.45 12.75 0.13
C ALA A 268 7.24 11.50 0.55
N ALA A 269 8.56 11.61 0.59
CA ALA A 269 9.45 10.53 1.04
C ALA A 269 9.19 10.14 2.50
N LEU A 270 8.92 11.11 3.37
CA LEU A 270 8.62 10.85 4.78
C LEU A 270 7.31 10.04 4.95
N ILE A 271 6.23 10.43 4.28
CA ILE A 271 4.94 9.70 4.30
C ILE A 271 5.15 8.26 3.81
N PHE A 272 5.93 8.11 2.74
CA PHE A 272 6.23 6.81 2.16
C PHE A 272 7.02 5.90 3.13
N VAL A 273 8.13 6.40 3.69
CA VAL A 273 8.96 5.66 4.66
C VAL A 273 8.16 5.33 5.92
N ALA A 274 7.36 6.27 6.43
CA ALA A 274 6.47 6.03 7.56
C ALA A 274 5.47 4.90 7.28
N SER A 275 4.90 4.84 6.07
CA SER A 275 4.01 3.75 5.66
C SER A 275 4.72 2.39 5.60
N LEU A 276 5.98 2.35 5.17
CA LEU A 276 6.80 1.12 5.22
C LEU A 276 7.06 0.66 6.66
N VAL A 277 7.38 1.60 7.56
CA VAL A 277 7.51 1.32 9.00
C VAL A 277 6.20 0.76 9.55
N GLY A 278 5.08 1.38 9.16
CA GLY A 278 3.71 0.91 9.36
C GLY A 278 3.54 -0.57 9.06
N ALA A 279 3.86 -0.93 7.82
CA ALA A 279 3.71 -2.29 7.32
C ALA A 279 4.54 -3.32 8.10
N ILE A 280 5.70 -2.96 8.68
CA ILE A 280 6.50 -3.87 9.50
C ILE A 280 5.70 -4.36 10.72
N TYR A 281 5.15 -3.45 11.53
CA TYR A 281 4.44 -3.87 12.75
C TYR A 281 3.04 -4.40 12.47
N TYR A 282 2.35 -3.94 11.42
CA TYR A 282 1.07 -4.53 11.02
C TYR A 282 1.26 -5.98 10.52
N THR A 283 2.33 -6.25 9.77
CA THR A 283 2.65 -7.61 9.33
C THR A 283 3.10 -8.47 10.51
N ARG A 284 3.77 -7.89 11.52
CA ARG A 284 4.05 -8.59 12.78
C ARG A 284 2.75 -9.05 13.45
N ILE A 285 1.73 -8.20 13.56
CA ILE A 285 0.42 -8.60 14.11
C ILE A 285 -0.19 -9.74 13.30
N LEU A 286 -0.24 -9.58 11.97
CA LEU A 286 -0.84 -10.56 11.06
C LEU A 286 -0.13 -11.93 11.15
N LYS A 287 1.21 -11.93 11.10
CA LYS A 287 2.07 -13.11 11.27
C LYS A 287 1.74 -13.82 12.58
N THR A 288 1.76 -13.09 13.70
CA THR A 288 1.59 -13.68 15.03
C THR A 288 0.20 -14.28 15.21
N ILE A 289 -0.86 -13.60 14.76
CA ILE A 289 -2.25 -14.05 14.97
C ILE A 289 -2.65 -15.16 14.00
N VAL A 290 -2.30 -15.05 12.72
CA VAL A 290 -2.81 -15.93 11.66
C VAL A 290 -1.89 -17.12 11.40
N PHE A 291 -0.58 -16.86 11.31
CA PHE A 291 0.36 -17.84 10.74
C PHE A 291 1.09 -18.67 11.78
N GLU A 292 1.43 -18.08 12.94
CA GLU A 292 2.11 -18.83 13.99
C GLU A 292 1.23 -19.94 14.57
N LYS A 293 1.87 -20.98 15.13
CA LYS A 293 1.16 -22.06 15.83
C LYS A 293 0.80 -21.59 17.24
N ARG A 294 -0.43 -21.89 17.66
CA ARG A 294 -0.86 -21.67 19.04
C ARG A 294 -0.20 -22.70 19.94
N ASP A 295 0.26 -22.25 21.10
CA ASP A 295 0.83 -23.14 22.12
C ASP A 295 -0.27 -24.05 22.69
N GLU A 296 0.03 -25.35 22.82
CA GLU A 296 -0.91 -26.36 23.33
C GLU A 296 -1.24 -26.14 24.81
N SER A 297 -0.38 -25.46 25.56
CA SER A 297 -0.63 -25.09 26.95
C SER A 297 -1.69 -24.00 27.13
N LEU A 298 -2.01 -23.25 26.06
CA LEU A 298 -3.02 -22.19 26.11
C LEU A 298 -4.42 -22.78 25.93
N PRO A 299 -5.44 -22.29 26.67
CA PRO A 299 -6.80 -22.79 26.56
C PRO A 299 -7.35 -22.60 25.14
N ALA A 300 -8.10 -23.59 24.68
CA ALA A 300 -8.86 -23.50 23.44
C ALA A 300 -9.94 -22.41 23.57
N VAL A 301 -10.05 -21.58 22.54
CA VAL A 301 -11.03 -20.49 22.49
C VAL A 301 -12.08 -20.76 21.42
N LYS A 302 -13.28 -20.20 21.64
CA LYS A 302 -14.35 -20.17 20.64
C LYS A 302 -14.32 -18.83 19.90
N GLU A 303 -14.91 -18.81 18.72
CA GLU A 303 -15.11 -17.59 17.95
C GLU A 303 -15.87 -16.50 18.74
N ALA A 304 -15.73 -15.24 18.33
CA ALA A 304 -16.43 -14.11 18.91
C ALA A 304 -17.97 -14.27 18.83
N PRO A 305 -18.73 -13.70 19.79
CA PRO A 305 -20.18 -13.65 19.72
C PRO A 305 -20.69 -13.08 18.39
N LEU A 306 -21.91 -13.48 17.99
CA LEU A 306 -22.47 -13.09 16.68
C LEU A 306 -22.57 -11.56 16.53
N SER A 307 -22.94 -10.84 17.58
CA SER A 307 -23.00 -9.37 17.57
C SER A 307 -21.67 -8.74 17.18
N MET A 308 -20.55 -9.17 17.79
CA MET A 308 -19.21 -8.69 17.44
C MET A 308 -18.83 -9.05 16.00
N ARG A 309 -19.18 -10.27 15.55
CA ARG A 309 -18.89 -10.73 14.19
C ARG A 309 -19.61 -9.91 13.14
N ILE A 310 -20.88 -9.54 13.36
CA ILE A 310 -21.66 -8.70 12.46
C ILE A 310 -21.01 -7.31 12.38
N SER A 311 -20.71 -6.67 13.51
CA SER A 311 -20.07 -5.33 13.51
C SER A 311 -18.74 -5.33 12.75
N MET A 312 -17.88 -6.32 12.99
CA MET A 312 -16.62 -6.46 12.26
C MET A 312 -16.84 -6.74 10.78
N GLY A 313 -17.81 -7.59 10.44
CA GLY A 313 -18.15 -7.91 9.05
C GLY A 313 -18.64 -6.69 8.27
N VAL A 314 -19.47 -5.84 8.88
CA VAL A 314 -19.93 -4.58 8.27
C VAL A 314 -18.76 -3.64 8.00
N LEU A 315 -17.86 -3.44 8.97
CA LEU A 315 -16.71 -2.56 8.78
C LEU A 315 -15.70 -3.11 7.76
N ALA A 316 -15.47 -4.43 7.75
CA ALA A 316 -14.64 -5.08 6.75
C ALA A 316 -15.24 -4.93 5.34
N PHE A 317 -16.56 -5.09 5.21
CA PHE A 317 -17.27 -4.86 3.96
C PHE A 317 -17.15 -3.41 3.50
N LEU A 318 -17.39 -2.43 4.37
CA LEU A 318 -17.23 -1.02 4.04
C LEU A 318 -15.79 -0.68 3.62
N SER A 319 -14.78 -1.24 4.33
CA SER A 319 -13.37 -1.06 3.98
C SER A 319 -13.04 -1.60 2.58
N LEU A 320 -13.64 -2.73 2.17
CA LEU A 320 -13.47 -3.30 0.83
C LEU A 320 -14.30 -2.56 -0.23
N LEU A 321 -15.49 -2.07 0.13
CA LEU A 321 -16.32 -1.28 -0.79
C LEU A 321 -15.61 0.00 -1.20
N MET A 322 -15.03 0.72 -0.23
CA MET A 322 -14.26 1.95 -0.49
C MET A 322 -12.97 1.71 -1.29
N ALA A 323 -12.43 0.50 -1.21
CA ALA A 323 -11.27 0.06 -1.96
C ALA A 323 -11.59 -0.20 -3.44
N LEU A 324 -12.70 -0.90 -3.69
CA LEU A 324 -13.12 -1.30 -5.04
C LEU A 324 -13.87 -0.20 -5.78
N ALA A 325 -14.51 0.72 -5.06
CA ALA A 325 -15.23 1.87 -5.61
C ALA A 325 -14.63 3.18 -5.07
N PRO A 326 -13.39 3.55 -5.45
CA PRO A 326 -12.73 4.78 -4.97
C PRO A 326 -13.48 6.07 -5.32
N GLN A 327 -14.43 6.01 -6.27
CA GLN A 327 -15.29 7.13 -6.64
C GLN A 327 -16.24 7.53 -5.49
N LEU A 328 -16.66 6.57 -4.65
CA LEU A 328 -17.54 6.83 -3.51
C LEU A 328 -16.91 7.81 -2.51
N PRO A 329 -15.75 7.50 -1.88
CA PRO A 329 -15.11 8.46 -0.98
C PRO A 329 -14.72 9.76 -1.68
N ALA A 330 -14.22 9.70 -2.92
CA ALA A 330 -13.88 10.91 -3.69
C ALA A 330 -15.07 11.87 -3.82
N SER A 331 -16.27 11.35 -4.15
CA SER A 331 -17.48 12.17 -4.28
C SER A 331 -17.94 12.82 -2.99
N LEU A 332 -17.60 12.24 -1.84
CA LEU A 332 -17.92 12.80 -0.51
C LEU A 332 -16.94 13.90 -0.11
N VAL A 333 -15.65 13.79 -0.46
CA VAL A 333 -14.61 14.70 0.05
C VAL A 333 -14.20 15.81 -0.93
N ALA A 334 -14.36 15.59 -2.23
CA ALA A 334 -13.99 16.57 -3.25
C ALA A 334 -14.79 17.89 -3.14
N PRO A 335 -16.11 17.88 -2.88
CA PRO A 335 -16.88 19.12 -2.73
C PRO A 335 -16.35 20.02 -1.61
N VAL A 336 -15.97 19.44 -0.46
CA VAL A 336 -15.38 20.19 0.66
C VAL A 336 -14.04 20.79 0.24
N SER A 337 -13.22 20.04 -0.50
CA SER A 337 -11.92 20.52 -0.96
C SER A 337 -12.05 21.66 -1.96
N SER A 338 -13.07 21.64 -2.83
CA SER A 338 -13.38 22.72 -3.79
C SER A 338 -13.90 24.00 -3.11
N LEU A 339 -14.45 23.91 -1.89
CA LEU A 339 -14.78 25.09 -1.09
C LEU A 339 -13.53 25.72 -0.46
N CYS A 340 -12.54 24.90 -0.11
CA CYS A 340 -11.29 25.36 0.49
C CYS A 340 -10.31 25.93 -0.54
N PHE A 341 -10.12 25.25 -1.68
CA PHE A 341 -9.05 25.56 -2.64
C PHE A 341 -9.49 25.37 -4.09
N ASP A 342 -8.80 26.06 -5.01
CA ASP A 342 -8.99 25.87 -6.44
C ASP A 342 -8.43 24.53 -6.92
N GLN A 343 -9.21 23.83 -7.73
CA GLN A 343 -8.77 22.60 -8.38
C GLN A 343 -7.92 22.93 -9.61
N LEU A 344 -6.68 22.47 -9.63
CA LEU A 344 -5.80 22.64 -10.79
C LEU A 344 -6.07 21.56 -11.85
N VAL A 345 -5.70 21.84 -13.10
CA VAL A 345 -5.79 20.85 -14.21
C VAL A 345 -5.00 19.59 -13.88
N ALA A 346 -3.83 19.74 -13.25
CA ALA A 346 -3.02 18.62 -12.77
C ALA A 346 -3.78 17.75 -11.76
N ASP A 347 -4.56 18.35 -10.85
CA ASP A 347 -5.33 17.61 -9.85
C ASP A 347 -6.45 16.78 -10.48
N ALA A 348 -7.13 17.32 -11.50
CA ALA A 348 -8.16 16.59 -12.24
C ALA A 348 -7.58 15.34 -12.93
N SER A 349 -6.37 15.45 -13.50
CA SER A 349 -5.68 14.32 -14.13
C SER A 349 -5.34 13.21 -13.11
N VAL A 350 -4.91 13.59 -11.90
CA VAL A 350 -4.63 12.64 -10.81
C VAL A 350 -5.90 11.89 -10.42
N MET A 351 -7.02 12.59 -10.27
CA MET A 351 -8.31 11.97 -9.92
C MET A 351 -8.80 11.01 -11.01
N GLN A 352 -8.60 11.36 -12.27
CA GLN A 352 -8.93 10.48 -13.39
C GLN A 352 -8.07 9.20 -13.38
N ALA A 353 -6.81 9.28 -12.97
CA ALA A 353 -5.91 8.13 -12.84
C ALA A 353 -6.38 7.09 -11.81
N LEU A 354 -7.13 7.52 -10.80
CA LEU A 354 -7.69 6.61 -9.80
C LEU A 354 -8.87 5.80 -10.33
N ASN A 355 -9.44 6.17 -11.48
CA ASN A 355 -10.55 5.45 -12.11
C ASN A 355 -10.05 4.28 -12.95
N ILE A 356 -9.52 3.27 -12.27
CA ILE A 356 -8.92 2.09 -12.91
C ILE A 356 -10.03 1.19 -13.46
N SER A 357 -9.95 0.86 -14.75
CA SER A 357 -10.87 -0.09 -15.39
C SER A 357 -10.52 -1.52 -14.98
N TRP A 358 -11.53 -2.30 -14.59
CA TRP A 358 -11.41 -3.72 -14.28
C TRP A 358 -12.09 -4.53 -15.40
N PRO A 359 -11.37 -4.93 -16.45
CA PRO A 359 -11.96 -5.72 -17.52
C PRO A 359 -12.43 -7.08 -17.00
N ILE A 360 -13.42 -7.67 -17.69
CA ILE A 360 -14.05 -8.92 -17.23
C ILE A 360 -13.06 -10.08 -17.07
N TYR A 361 -12.06 -10.15 -17.95
CA TYR A 361 -10.99 -11.15 -17.89
C TYR A 361 -10.00 -10.92 -16.72
N VAL A 362 -10.13 -9.82 -15.96
CA VAL A 362 -9.38 -9.57 -14.72
C VAL A 362 -10.28 -9.77 -13.49
N ILE A 363 -11.53 -9.32 -13.57
CA ILE A 363 -12.53 -9.53 -12.52
C ILE A 363 -12.70 -11.03 -12.23
N VAL A 364 -12.86 -11.84 -13.27
CA VAL A 364 -13.12 -13.28 -13.12
C VAL A 364 -12.01 -14.01 -12.36
N PRO A 365 -10.72 -13.89 -12.69
CA PRO A 365 -9.67 -14.54 -11.90
C PRO A 365 -9.45 -13.89 -10.52
N VAL A 366 -9.56 -12.57 -10.37
CA VAL A 366 -9.33 -11.93 -9.05
C VAL A 366 -10.43 -12.29 -8.04
N PHE A 367 -11.70 -12.18 -8.42
CA PHE A 367 -12.82 -12.49 -7.53
C PHE A 367 -13.24 -13.97 -7.58
N GLY A 368 -13.05 -14.64 -8.72
CA GLY A 368 -13.23 -16.08 -8.86
C GLY A 368 -12.22 -16.91 -8.06
N ALA A 369 -11.17 -16.28 -7.52
CA ALA A 369 -10.29 -16.86 -6.50
C ALA A 369 -11.05 -17.36 -5.26
N VAL A 370 -12.27 -16.88 -4.99
CA VAL A 370 -13.10 -17.38 -3.90
C VAL A 370 -13.74 -18.74 -4.24
N VAL A 371 -13.86 -19.10 -5.52
CA VAL A 371 -14.56 -20.32 -5.96
C VAL A 371 -13.97 -21.61 -5.33
N PRO A 372 -12.64 -21.81 -5.29
CA PRO A 372 -12.04 -22.97 -4.61
C PRO A 372 -12.43 -23.08 -3.13
N ALA A 373 -12.73 -21.96 -2.44
CA ALA A 373 -13.12 -21.96 -1.03
C ALA A 373 -14.50 -22.60 -0.79
N PHE A 374 -15.42 -22.54 -1.76
CA PHE A 374 -16.71 -23.26 -1.66
C PHE A 374 -16.52 -24.78 -1.68
N PHE A 375 -15.41 -25.26 -2.24
CA PHE A 375 -15.02 -26.67 -2.27
C PHE A 375 -13.94 -26.99 -1.22
N ALA A 376 -13.86 -26.22 -0.12
CA ALA A 376 -12.82 -26.39 0.90
C ALA A 376 -12.70 -27.82 1.48
N LYS A 377 -13.77 -28.63 1.41
CA LYS A 377 -13.78 -30.03 1.86
C LYS A 377 -13.29 -31.04 0.80
N ASP A 378 -13.31 -30.68 -0.48
CA ASP A 378 -12.97 -31.55 -1.60
C ASP A 378 -11.82 -30.94 -2.41
N ARG A 379 -10.61 -31.43 -2.14
CA ARG A 379 -9.37 -30.91 -2.75
C ARG A 379 -9.38 -30.98 -4.28
N VAL A 380 -9.99 -32.01 -4.85
CA VAL A 380 -9.99 -32.24 -6.30
C VAL A 380 -10.97 -31.28 -6.96
N LYS A 381 -12.16 -31.09 -6.39
CA LYS A 381 -13.11 -30.08 -6.88
C LYS A 381 -12.55 -28.66 -6.71
N ALA A 382 -11.88 -28.36 -5.59
CA ALA A 382 -11.23 -27.08 -5.39
C ALA A 382 -10.19 -26.80 -6.49
N GLY A 383 -9.30 -27.74 -6.79
CA GLY A 383 -8.32 -27.60 -7.85
C GLY A 383 -8.94 -27.53 -9.25
N ARG A 384 -9.91 -28.40 -9.58
CA ARG A 384 -10.65 -28.34 -10.86
C ARG A 384 -11.39 -27.02 -11.05
N SER A 385 -11.96 -26.46 -9.99
CA SER A 385 -12.61 -25.15 -10.04
C SER A 385 -11.62 -24.02 -10.33
N ALA A 386 -10.41 -24.09 -9.77
CA ALA A 386 -9.33 -23.13 -10.07
C ALA A 386 -8.88 -23.21 -11.53
N VAL A 387 -8.71 -24.43 -12.06
CA VAL A 387 -8.42 -24.67 -13.48
C VAL A 387 -9.54 -24.11 -14.36
N ALA A 388 -10.81 -24.34 -14.01
CA ALA A 388 -11.95 -23.83 -14.76
C ALA A 388 -11.98 -22.29 -14.80
N VAL A 389 -11.66 -21.62 -13.68
CA VAL A 389 -11.54 -20.15 -13.65
C VAL A 389 -10.41 -19.66 -14.57
N MET A 390 -9.27 -20.35 -14.62
CA MET A 390 -8.18 -19.99 -15.54
C MET A 390 -8.54 -20.20 -17.01
N LEU A 391 -9.18 -21.32 -17.36
CA LEU A 391 -9.62 -21.58 -18.74
C LEU A 391 -10.70 -20.58 -19.19
N LEU A 392 -11.64 -20.25 -18.29
CA LEU A 392 -12.62 -19.19 -18.53
C LEU A 392 -11.93 -17.83 -18.73
N THR A 393 -10.91 -17.53 -17.93
CA THR A 393 -10.12 -16.31 -18.09
C THR A 393 -9.46 -16.25 -19.48
N ALA A 394 -8.83 -17.32 -19.94
CA ALA A 394 -8.24 -17.39 -21.27
C ALA A 394 -9.29 -17.18 -22.38
N LEU A 395 -10.47 -17.80 -22.25
CA LEU A 395 -11.58 -17.60 -23.18
C LEU A 395 -12.04 -16.13 -23.21
N LEU A 396 -12.16 -15.49 -22.06
CA LEU A 396 -12.55 -14.08 -21.96
C LEU A 396 -11.50 -13.16 -22.60
N VAL A 397 -10.22 -13.48 -22.50
CA VAL A 397 -9.16 -12.74 -23.21
C VAL A 397 -9.29 -12.92 -24.73
N LEU A 398 -9.58 -14.12 -25.24
CA LEU A 398 -9.79 -14.35 -26.68
C LEU A 398 -10.97 -13.54 -27.26
N VAL A 399 -12.03 -13.37 -26.47
CA VAL A 399 -13.26 -12.68 -26.88
C VAL A 399 -13.13 -11.17 -26.71
N PHE A 400 -12.71 -10.71 -25.53
CA PHE A 400 -12.74 -9.30 -25.14
C PHE A 400 -11.37 -8.60 -25.17
N GLY A 401 -10.26 -9.36 -25.25
CA GLY A 401 -8.91 -8.82 -25.23
C GLY A 401 -8.38 -8.35 -26.59
N ARG A 402 -9.19 -8.38 -27.66
CA ARG A 402 -8.74 -8.04 -29.04
C ARG A 402 -8.31 -6.59 -29.23
N SER A 403 -8.67 -5.70 -28.29
CA SER A 403 -8.24 -4.29 -28.29
C SER A 403 -6.86 -4.08 -27.67
N LEU A 404 -6.24 -5.12 -27.11
CA LEU A 404 -4.89 -5.04 -26.54
C LEU A 404 -3.84 -5.01 -27.66
N ASP A 405 -2.70 -4.37 -27.40
CA ASP A 405 -1.54 -4.49 -28.28
C ASP A 405 -1.07 -5.94 -28.37
N THR A 406 -0.39 -6.31 -29.46
CA THR A 406 -0.03 -7.70 -29.75
C THR A 406 0.77 -8.35 -28.62
N LEU A 407 1.69 -7.60 -28.00
CA LEU A 407 2.49 -8.09 -26.90
C LEU A 407 1.61 -8.38 -25.67
N SER A 408 0.81 -7.41 -25.24
CA SER A 408 -0.12 -7.59 -24.12
C SER A 408 -1.15 -8.68 -24.37
N TYR A 409 -1.68 -8.80 -25.59
CA TYR A 409 -2.62 -9.85 -25.95
C TYR A 409 -2.00 -11.25 -25.80
N CYS A 410 -0.79 -11.46 -26.32
CA CYS A 410 -0.09 -12.74 -26.20
C CYS A 410 0.15 -13.13 -24.74
N PHE A 411 0.63 -12.20 -23.91
CA PHE A 411 0.85 -12.49 -22.49
C PHE A 411 -0.46 -12.68 -21.71
N ALA A 412 -1.51 -11.93 -22.01
CA ALA A 412 -2.81 -12.09 -21.39
C ALA A 412 -3.43 -13.47 -21.67
N LEU A 413 -3.03 -14.15 -22.76
CA LEU A 413 -3.38 -15.54 -23.04
C LEU A 413 -2.43 -16.55 -22.37
N ILE A 414 -1.12 -16.32 -22.44
CA ILE A 414 -0.12 -17.24 -21.87
C ILE A 414 -0.31 -17.39 -20.34
N VAL A 415 -0.54 -16.28 -19.63
CA VAL A 415 -0.70 -16.25 -18.17
C VAL A 415 -1.75 -17.25 -17.66
N PRO A 416 -3.03 -17.20 -18.09
CA PRO A 416 -4.06 -18.13 -17.64
C PRO A 416 -3.86 -19.55 -18.19
N LEU A 417 -3.33 -19.73 -19.40
CA LEU A 417 -3.11 -21.07 -19.98
C LEU A 417 -2.01 -21.83 -19.23
N VAL A 418 -0.85 -21.21 -19.02
CA VAL A 418 0.25 -21.77 -18.21
C VAL A 418 -0.19 -21.93 -16.75
N GLY A 419 -1.00 -21.00 -16.24
CA GLY A 419 -1.60 -21.10 -14.91
C GLY A 419 -2.52 -22.32 -14.76
N ALA A 420 -3.33 -22.63 -15.78
CA ALA A 420 -4.20 -23.81 -15.81
C ALA A 420 -3.39 -25.12 -15.81
N VAL A 421 -2.29 -25.18 -16.56
CA VAL A 421 -1.38 -26.35 -16.57
C VAL A 421 -0.76 -26.56 -15.19
N ASN A 422 -0.19 -25.50 -14.58
CA ASN A 422 0.38 -25.56 -13.23
C ASN A 422 -0.64 -25.98 -12.18
N LEU A 423 -1.86 -25.44 -12.22
CA LEU A 423 -2.93 -25.80 -11.29
C LEU A 423 -3.37 -27.25 -11.49
N THR A 424 -3.38 -27.75 -12.72
CA THR A 424 -3.70 -29.16 -13.01
C THR A 424 -2.68 -30.10 -12.39
N TYR A 425 -1.39 -29.80 -12.52
CA TYR A 425 -0.32 -30.53 -11.84
C TYR A 425 -0.42 -30.43 -10.31
N ALA A 426 -0.75 -29.23 -9.80
CA ALA A 426 -0.90 -28.98 -8.37
C ALA A 426 -1.98 -29.85 -7.72
N ILE A 427 -3.01 -30.31 -8.46
CA ILE A 427 -4.04 -31.22 -7.95
C ILE A 427 -3.43 -32.51 -7.37
N GLY A 428 -2.44 -33.08 -8.07
CA GLY A 428 -1.73 -34.27 -7.59
C GLY A 428 -0.64 -33.92 -6.59
N TYR A 429 0.19 -32.91 -6.90
CA TYR A 429 1.34 -32.54 -6.06
C TYR A 429 0.93 -32.13 -4.64
N MET A 430 -0.17 -31.39 -4.48
CA MET A 430 -0.61 -30.87 -3.18
C MET A 430 -1.33 -31.90 -2.30
N GLU A 431 -1.33 -33.18 -2.67
CA GLU A 431 -1.91 -34.27 -1.87
C GLU A 431 -1.35 -34.32 -0.44
N HIS A 432 -0.04 -34.10 -0.28
CA HIS A 432 0.64 -34.14 1.01
C HIS A 432 0.46 -32.86 1.86
N SER A 433 -0.04 -31.77 1.26
CA SER A 433 -0.11 -30.45 1.92
C SER A 433 -1.48 -30.24 2.58
N HIS A 434 -1.57 -29.22 3.43
CA HIS A 434 -2.79 -28.93 4.19
C HIS A 434 -3.55 -27.75 3.59
N THR A 435 -4.88 -27.72 3.76
CA THR A 435 -5.74 -26.61 3.34
C THR A 435 -5.55 -26.18 1.87
N GLN A 436 -5.54 -27.14 0.94
CA GLN A 436 -5.18 -26.90 -0.48
C GLN A 436 -6.04 -25.83 -1.17
N TRP A 437 -7.30 -25.67 -0.77
CA TRP A 437 -8.18 -24.65 -1.35
C TRP A 437 -7.61 -23.22 -1.20
N ARG A 438 -6.88 -22.93 -0.12
CA ARG A 438 -6.23 -21.62 0.11
C ARG A 438 -5.14 -21.38 -0.92
N PHE A 439 -4.34 -22.41 -1.19
CA PHE A 439 -3.29 -22.37 -2.21
C PHE A 439 -3.89 -22.07 -3.58
N TYR A 440 -4.94 -22.80 -3.98
CA TYR A 440 -5.60 -22.58 -5.27
C TYR A 440 -6.22 -21.19 -5.40
N ALA A 441 -6.91 -20.72 -4.36
CA ALA A 441 -7.48 -19.38 -4.31
C ALA A 441 -6.42 -18.29 -4.53
N VAL A 442 -5.33 -18.36 -3.76
CA VAL A 442 -4.24 -17.38 -3.84
C VAL A 442 -3.55 -17.42 -5.21
N PHE A 443 -3.31 -18.63 -5.76
CA PHE A 443 -2.68 -18.79 -7.07
C PHE A 443 -3.54 -18.20 -8.21
N VAL A 444 -4.86 -18.43 -8.17
CA VAL A 444 -5.82 -17.87 -9.13
C VAL A 444 -5.86 -16.34 -9.04
N CYS A 445 -5.88 -15.78 -7.83
CA CYS A 445 -5.85 -14.33 -7.61
C CYS A 445 -4.55 -13.70 -8.15
N MET A 446 -3.41 -14.34 -7.90
CA MET A 446 -2.10 -13.93 -8.42
C MET A 446 -2.09 -13.90 -9.96
N CYS A 447 -2.65 -14.92 -10.62
CA CYS A 447 -2.82 -14.94 -12.08
C CYS A 447 -3.74 -13.81 -12.56
N GLY A 448 -4.80 -13.50 -11.82
CA GLY A 448 -5.68 -12.36 -12.13
C GLY A 448 -4.95 -11.02 -12.09
N GLY A 449 -4.09 -10.81 -11.10
CA GLY A 449 -3.20 -9.65 -11.04
C GLY A 449 -2.25 -9.56 -12.25
N LEU A 450 -1.67 -10.68 -12.67
CA LEU A 450 -0.82 -10.73 -13.88
C LEU A 450 -1.57 -10.32 -15.15
N VAL A 451 -2.77 -10.89 -15.38
CA VAL A 451 -3.59 -10.55 -16.54
C VAL A 451 -3.94 -9.06 -16.51
N GLY A 452 -4.34 -8.53 -15.35
CA GLY A 452 -4.66 -7.11 -15.18
C GLY A 452 -3.48 -6.20 -15.51
N MET A 453 -2.30 -6.53 -14.99
CA MET A 453 -1.08 -5.77 -15.20
C MET A 453 -0.66 -5.76 -16.68
N VAL A 454 -0.70 -6.91 -17.35
CA VAL A 454 -0.38 -7.00 -18.79
C VAL A 454 -1.39 -6.22 -19.63
N SER A 455 -2.67 -6.22 -19.24
CA SER A 455 -3.73 -5.51 -19.96
C SER A 455 -3.80 -4.00 -19.67
N SER A 456 -2.98 -3.50 -18.75
CA SER A 456 -3.02 -2.10 -18.32
C SER A 456 -2.35 -1.17 -19.33
N GLN A 457 -3.05 -0.10 -19.68
CA GLN A 457 -2.56 0.97 -20.56
C GLN A 457 -1.93 2.14 -19.79
N TYR A 458 -2.32 2.32 -18.52
CA TYR A 458 -1.88 3.41 -17.66
C TYR A 458 -0.98 2.89 -16.53
N LEU A 459 0.00 3.70 -16.12
CA LEU A 459 0.93 3.36 -15.05
C LEU A 459 0.24 3.02 -13.72
N MET A 460 -0.82 3.75 -13.35
CA MET A 460 -1.56 3.50 -12.11
C MET A 460 -2.24 2.12 -12.10
N GLY A 461 -2.98 1.79 -13.17
CA GLY A 461 -3.63 0.49 -13.32
C GLY A 461 -2.59 -0.64 -13.32
N PHE A 462 -1.48 -0.42 -14.05
CA PHE A 462 -0.36 -1.35 -14.07
C PHE A 462 0.18 -1.60 -12.66
N PHE A 463 0.46 -0.54 -11.88
CA PHE A 463 0.97 -0.66 -10.51
C PHE A 463 -0.04 -1.35 -9.57
N LEU A 464 -1.33 -1.04 -9.68
CA LEU A 464 -2.36 -1.68 -8.85
C LEU A 464 -2.40 -3.19 -9.08
N PHE A 465 -2.47 -3.63 -10.33
CA PHE A 465 -2.53 -5.05 -10.66
C PHE A 465 -1.19 -5.76 -10.40
N TRP A 466 -0.08 -5.03 -10.54
CA TRP A 466 1.25 -5.48 -10.14
C TRP A 466 1.31 -5.83 -8.65
N GLU A 467 0.73 -5.00 -7.78
CA GLU A 467 0.70 -5.25 -6.34
C GLU A 467 -0.23 -6.40 -5.94
N ILE A 468 -1.38 -6.55 -6.65
CA ILE A 468 -2.25 -7.72 -6.49
C ILE A 468 -1.48 -9.01 -6.81
N MET A 469 -0.70 -8.99 -7.89
CA MET A 469 0.15 -10.10 -8.28
C MET A 469 1.31 -10.34 -7.30
N SER A 470 1.99 -9.30 -6.83
CA SER A 470 3.34 -9.42 -6.26
C SER A 470 3.42 -9.37 -4.73
N SER A 471 2.57 -8.58 -4.06
CA SER A 471 2.80 -8.27 -2.64
C SER A 471 2.10 -9.28 -1.74
N TRP A 472 0.77 -9.24 -1.67
CA TRP A 472 0.04 -10.03 -0.67
C TRP A 472 -0.30 -11.44 -1.16
N THR A 473 -0.60 -11.65 -2.44
CA THR A 473 -0.88 -13.00 -2.97
C THR A 473 0.37 -13.88 -2.95
N LEU A 474 1.52 -13.39 -3.41
CA LEU A 474 2.78 -14.13 -3.30
C LEU A 474 3.19 -14.39 -1.85
N TYR A 475 3.04 -13.41 -0.95
CA TYR A 475 3.31 -13.65 0.47
C TYR A 475 2.47 -14.81 1.01
N MET A 476 1.17 -14.84 0.69
CA MET A 476 0.25 -15.91 1.10
C MET A 476 0.60 -17.26 0.48
N ALA A 477 1.03 -17.27 -0.79
CA ALA A 477 1.43 -18.49 -1.50
C ALA A 477 2.73 -19.07 -0.92
N LEU A 478 3.71 -18.22 -0.60
CA LEU A 478 4.98 -18.61 0.01
C LEU A 478 4.83 -19.01 1.48
N ALA A 479 3.93 -18.36 2.20
CA ALA A 479 3.61 -18.65 3.59
C ALA A 479 2.71 -19.89 3.78
N HIS A 480 2.27 -20.53 2.69
CA HIS A 480 1.25 -21.59 2.71
C HIS A 480 1.57 -22.75 3.67
N GLU A 481 2.81 -23.25 3.67
CA GLU A 481 3.23 -24.36 4.54
C GLU A 481 3.22 -23.99 6.05
N GLY A 482 3.28 -22.70 6.38
CA GLY A 482 3.10 -22.21 7.74
C GLY A 482 4.16 -22.64 8.76
N ASP A 483 5.25 -23.28 8.35
CA ASP A 483 6.39 -23.58 9.19
C ASP A 483 7.27 -22.34 9.44
N LYS A 484 8.12 -22.40 10.48
CA LYS A 484 8.92 -21.24 10.89
C LYS A 484 9.88 -20.77 9.78
N LEU A 485 10.40 -21.69 8.97
CA LEU A 485 11.32 -21.36 7.89
C LEU A 485 10.57 -20.69 6.74
N SER A 486 9.49 -21.30 6.25
CA SER A 486 8.68 -20.74 5.16
C SER A 486 8.11 -19.37 5.51
N LEU A 487 7.60 -19.17 6.73
CA LEU A 487 7.11 -17.85 7.17
C LEU A 487 8.21 -16.79 7.23
N ARG A 488 9.43 -17.18 7.63
CA ARG A 488 10.58 -16.26 7.67
C ARG A 488 11.03 -15.87 6.27
N GLU A 489 11.12 -16.84 5.36
CA GLU A 489 11.51 -16.57 3.98
C GLU A 489 10.42 -15.80 3.21
N ALA A 490 9.15 -16.14 3.38
CA ALA A 490 8.03 -15.40 2.81
C ALA A 490 8.00 -13.93 3.30
N PHE A 491 8.25 -13.70 4.60
CA PHE A 491 8.32 -12.34 5.15
C PHE A 491 9.50 -11.55 4.60
N LYS A 492 10.68 -12.16 4.47
CA LYS A 492 11.84 -11.52 3.84
C LYS A 492 11.53 -11.11 2.40
N TYR A 493 10.94 -12.03 1.63
CA TYR A 493 10.53 -11.78 0.25
C TYR A 493 9.49 -10.66 0.16
N PHE A 494 8.46 -10.67 1.02
CA PHE A 494 7.43 -9.64 1.09
C PHE A 494 8.00 -8.25 1.37
N MET A 495 8.88 -8.12 2.37
CA MET A 495 9.52 -6.84 2.71
C MET A 495 10.36 -6.30 1.56
N PHE A 496 11.11 -7.18 0.88
CA PHE A 496 11.90 -6.79 -0.30
C PHE A 496 10.99 -6.35 -1.46
N ASN A 497 9.91 -7.10 -1.70
CA ASN A 497 8.93 -6.76 -2.73
C ASN A 497 8.22 -5.44 -2.47
N MET A 498 7.88 -5.16 -1.22
CA MET A 498 7.25 -3.91 -0.81
C MET A 498 8.22 -2.72 -0.96
N ALA A 499 9.51 -2.92 -0.70
CA ALA A 499 10.53 -1.90 -0.96
C ALA A 499 10.67 -1.59 -2.47
N GLY A 500 10.76 -2.63 -3.30
CA GLY A 500 10.80 -2.47 -4.76
C GLY A 500 9.54 -1.79 -5.33
N ALA A 501 8.36 -2.23 -4.89
CA ALA A 501 7.08 -1.60 -5.21
C ALA A 501 7.05 -0.14 -4.76
N GLY A 502 7.63 0.16 -3.61
CA GLY A 502 7.83 1.48 -3.09
C GLY A 502 8.55 2.45 -4.04
N PHE A 503 9.68 2.01 -4.59
CA PHE A 503 10.41 2.78 -5.58
C PHE A 503 9.59 3.01 -6.85
N ILE A 504 8.88 1.98 -7.33
CA ILE A 504 7.97 2.13 -8.47
C ILE A 504 6.88 3.16 -8.15
N PHE A 505 6.31 3.10 -6.95
CA PHE A 505 5.21 3.95 -6.52
C PHE A 505 5.63 5.43 -6.40
N VAL A 506 6.75 5.72 -5.74
CA VAL A 506 7.26 7.09 -5.65
C VAL A 506 7.69 7.59 -7.03
N GLY A 507 8.33 6.75 -7.83
CA GLY A 507 8.68 7.08 -9.21
C GLY A 507 7.45 7.47 -10.02
N LEU A 508 6.36 6.70 -9.89
CA LEU A 508 5.08 6.99 -10.53
C LEU A 508 4.47 8.32 -10.07
N CYS A 509 4.55 8.66 -8.78
CA CYS A 509 4.03 9.93 -8.26
C CYS A 509 4.81 11.14 -8.80
N VAL A 510 6.14 10.98 -8.94
CA VAL A 510 7.02 12.04 -9.45
C VAL A 510 6.85 12.24 -10.95
N VAL A 511 6.74 11.16 -11.71
CA VAL A 511 6.58 11.21 -13.17
C VAL A 511 5.17 11.65 -13.54
N GLY A 512 4.16 11.20 -12.79
CA GLY A 512 2.76 11.59 -12.95
C GLY A 512 1.85 10.35 -13.07
N PRO A 513 0.81 10.20 -12.23
CA PRO A 513 0.03 8.96 -12.13
C PRO A 513 -0.87 8.66 -13.34
N PHE A 514 -1.25 9.68 -14.12
CA PHE A 514 -2.11 9.54 -15.32
C PHE A 514 -1.34 9.35 -16.62
N GLN A 515 -0.10 8.87 -16.55
CA GLN A 515 0.66 8.70 -17.78
C GLN A 515 0.35 7.35 -18.42
N ALA A 516 -0.10 7.43 -19.68
CA ALA A 516 -0.22 6.26 -20.55
C ALA A 516 1.18 5.74 -20.85
N PHE A 517 1.31 4.43 -21.07
CA PHE A 517 2.54 3.85 -21.62
C PHE A 517 2.69 4.24 -23.11
N ASP A 518 2.97 5.52 -23.39
CA ASP A 518 3.20 6.06 -24.74
C ASP A 518 4.44 6.99 -24.81
N VAL A 519 4.87 7.34 -26.04
CA VAL A 519 6.10 8.14 -26.26
C VAL A 519 5.95 9.58 -25.75
N SER A 520 4.72 10.09 -25.61
CA SER A 520 4.43 11.44 -25.08
C SER A 520 4.74 11.59 -23.59
N LEU A 521 5.02 10.48 -22.89
CA LEU A 521 5.47 10.42 -21.51
C LEU A 521 6.76 11.23 -21.27
N LEU A 522 7.71 11.16 -22.21
CA LEU A 522 8.95 11.96 -22.22
C LEU A 522 8.67 13.44 -22.45
N GLU A 523 7.88 13.74 -23.48
CA GLU A 523 7.62 15.12 -23.90
C GLU A 523 6.92 15.90 -22.80
N ARG A 524 6.02 15.27 -22.03
CA ARG A 524 5.23 15.92 -20.98
C ARG A 524 5.89 15.89 -19.61
N GLY A 525 6.62 14.82 -19.28
CA GLY A 525 7.38 14.71 -18.03
C GLY A 525 8.51 15.73 -17.91
N VAL A 526 9.17 16.04 -19.04
CA VAL A 526 10.23 17.06 -19.13
C VAL A 526 9.67 18.48 -19.08
N THR A 527 8.45 18.73 -19.59
CA THR A 527 7.87 20.08 -19.58
C THR A 527 7.19 20.47 -18.27
N ALA A 528 6.76 19.50 -17.44
CA ALA A 528 5.94 19.77 -16.25
C ALA A 528 6.72 19.80 -14.93
N ASN A 529 7.90 19.16 -14.87
CA ASN A 529 8.77 19.15 -13.71
C ASN A 529 10.14 19.68 -14.09
N HIS A 530 10.82 20.39 -13.18
CA HIS A 530 12.23 20.75 -13.34
C HIS A 530 12.99 19.49 -13.80
N GLU A 531 13.90 19.59 -14.77
CA GLU A 531 14.56 18.44 -15.44
C GLU A 531 15.05 17.36 -14.44
N GLY A 532 15.47 17.76 -13.23
CA GLY A 532 15.87 16.85 -12.16
C GLY A 532 14.76 16.00 -11.50
N GLY A 533 13.52 16.48 -11.47
CA GLY A 533 12.38 15.76 -10.91
C GLY A 533 11.94 14.58 -11.77
N ALA A 534 11.78 14.82 -13.08
CA ALA A 534 11.50 13.75 -14.04
C ALA A 534 12.59 12.68 -14.04
N PHE A 535 13.87 13.10 -13.95
CA PHE A 535 15.00 12.18 -13.79
C PHE A 535 14.88 11.30 -12.55
N LEU A 536 14.64 11.91 -11.38
CA LEU A 536 14.50 11.16 -10.13
C LEU A 536 13.38 10.14 -10.24
N GLY A 537 12.21 10.55 -10.74
CA GLY A 537 11.07 9.65 -10.90
C GLY A 537 11.38 8.46 -11.81
N MET A 538 12.09 8.71 -12.91
CA MET A 538 12.55 7.69 -13.84
C MET A 538 13.59 6.74 -13.26
N ALA A 539 14.57 7.27 -12.52
CA ALA A 539 15.56 6.46 -11.82
C ALA A 539 14.91 5.56 -10.76
N LEU A 540 13.92 6.07 -10.03
CA LEU A 540 13.18 5.31 -9.03
C LEU A 540 12.35 4.18 -9.66
N LEU A 541 11.68 4.44 -10.80
CA LEU A 541 10.99 3.41 -11.57
C LEU A 541 11.98 2.32 -12.00
N ALA A 542 13.10 2.71 -12.62
CA ALA A 542 14.13 1.77 -13.07
C ALA A 542 14.70 0.92 -11.93
N ILE A 543 15.05 1.53 -10.79
CA ILE A 543 15.50 0.83 -9.58
C ILE A 543 14.46 -0.19 -9.12
N GLY A 544 13.19 0.22 -9.04
CA GLY A 544 12.10 -0.65 -8.62
C GLY A 544 11.91 -1.86 -9.55
N PHE A 545 11.99 -1.66 -10.87
CA PHE A 545 11.87 -2.75 -11.84
C PHE A 545 13.11 -3.65 -11.86
N VAL A 546 14.33 -3.11 -11.79
CA VAL A 546 15.58 -3.89 -11.66
C VAL A 546 15.54 -4.73 -10.38
N MET A 547 15.04 -4.16 -9.28
CA MET A 547 14.82 -4.88 -8.03
C MET A 547 13.84 -6.06 -8.19
N LYS A 548 12.80 -5.92 -9.01
CA LYS A 548 11.80 -6.97 -9.27
C LYS A 548 12.26 -7.99 -10.31
N ALA A 549 13.13 -7.60 -11.24
CA ALA A 549 13.69 -8.46 -12.28
C ALA A 549 14.86 -9.35 -11.80
N ALA A 550 15.14 -9.33 -10.48
CA ALA A 550 16.24 -10.04 -9.84
C ALA A 550 17.62 -9.74 -10.46
N GLN A 551 17.88 -8.45 -10.76
CA GLN A 551 19.11 -7.98 -11.39
C GLN A 551 20.03 -7.29 -10.37
N LEU A 552 21.34 -7.28 -10.66
CA LEU A 552 22.33 -6.51 -9.90
C LEU A 552 22.07 -4.99 -9.97
N PRO A 553 22.50 -4.20 -8.95
CA PRO A 553 23.38 -4.54 -7.82
C PRO A 553 22.65 -5.09 -6.58
N PHE A 554 21.35 -5.36 -6.67
CA PHE A 554 20.55 -5.76 -5.52
C PHE A 554 20.74 -7.24 -5.16
N ARG A 555 20.46 -7.58 -3.90
CA ARG A 555 20.64 -8.94 -3.36
C ARG A 555 19.65 -9.93 -3.98
N ILE A 556 20.13 -10.64 -4.99
CA ILE A 556 19.41 -11.68 -5.72
C ILE A 556 18.87 -12.78 -4.80
N ASP A 557 19.58 -13.14 -3.73
CA ASP A 557 19.17 -14.15 -2.76
C ASP A 557 17.89 -13.77 -1.98
N TRP A 558 17.57 -12.48 -1.87
CA TRP A 558 16.33 -12.01 -1.23
C TRP A 558 15.20 -11.77 -2.25
N GLN A 559 15.58 -11.47 -3.50
CA GLN A 559 14.67 -11.20 -4.61
C GLN A 559 14.02 -12.43 -5.19
N MET A 560 14.67 -13.58 -5.07
CA MET A 560 14.17 -14.82 -5.62
C MET A 560 13.21 -15.50 -4.66
N HIS A 561 12.24 -16.22 -5.22
CA HIS A 561 11.37 -17.02 -4.39
C HIS A 561 12.20 -18.07 -3.65
N PRO A 562 11.91 -18.33 -2.37
CA PRO A 562 12.66 -19.28 -1.60
C PRO A 562 12.40 -20.70 -2.12
N ALA A 563 13.42 -21.57 -2.06
CA ALA A 563 13.29 -22.96 -2.50
C ALA A 563 12.27 -23.78 -1.70
N VAL A 564 11.88 -23.28 -0.52
CA VAL A 564 10.83 -23.84 0.34
C VAL A 564 9.42 -23.65 -0.22
N ALA A 565 9.25 -22.80 -1.25
CA ALA A 565 7.96 -22.60 -1.88
C ALA A 565 7.45 -23.89 -2.54
N PRO A 566 6.11 -24.11 -2.56
CA PRO A 566 5.51 -25.21 -3.30
C PRO A 566 5.99 -25.22 -4.76
N THR A 567 6.25 -26.40 -5.31
CA THR A 567 6.83 -26.53 -6.66
C THR A 567 6.01 -25.83 -7.74
N PRO A 568 4.66 -25.92 -7.79
CA PRO A 568 3.89 -25.21 -8.82
C PRO A 568 3.99 -23.68 -8.70
N VAL A 569 4.15 -23.15 -7.48
CA VAL A 569 4.38 -21.70 -7.25
C VAL A 569 5.78 -21.32 -7.70
N SER A 570 6.80 -22.13 -7.36
CA SER A 570 8.18 -21.91 -7.80
C SER A 570 8.30 -21.92 -9.32
N GLY A 571 7.67 -22.90 -9.97
CA GLY A 571 7.59 -23.04 -11.42
C GLY A 571 6.97 -21.81 -12.04
N TYR A 572 5.78 -21.42 -11.58
CA TYR A 572 5.08 -20.25 -12.09
C TYR A 572 5.81 -18.92 -11.86
N ILE A 573 6.48 -18.76 -10.70
CA ILE A 573 7.30 -17.56 -10.44
C ILE A 573 8.46 -17.49 -11.42
N SER A 574 9.17 -18.60 -11.57
CA SER A 574 10.29 -18.72 -12.48
C SER A 574 9.89 -18.62 -13.94
N SER A 575 8.72 -19.13 -14.34
CA SER A 575 8.24 -19.21 -15.72
C SER A 575 7.55 -17.94 -16.19
N VAL A 576 6.68 -17.32 -15.38
CA VAL A 576 5.84 -16.18 -15.79
C VAL A 576 6.15 -14.90 -14.99
N LEU A 577 6.12 -14.95 -13.66
CA LEU A 577 6.16 -13.71 -12.85
C LEU A 577 7.43 -12.90 -13.02
N LEU A 578 8.61 -13.52 -12.96
CA LEU A 578 9.86 -12.77 -13.11
C LEU A 578 10.00 -12.13 -14.50
N LYS A 579 9.33 -12.69 -15.52
CA LYS A 579 9.33 -12.14 -16.89
C LYS A 579 8.44 -10.92 -17.01
N SER A 580 7.42 -10.79 -16.16
CA SER A 580 6.58 -9.60 -16.16
C SER A 580 7.35 -8.31 -15.87
N ALA A 581 8.38 -8.39 -15.02
CA ALA A 581 9.28 -7.27 -14.75
C ALA A 581 10.09 -6.87 -15.99
N LEU A 582 10.48 -7.85 -16.80
CA LEU A 582 11.14 -7.58 -18.08
C LEU A 582 10.18 -6.97 -19.09
N VAL A 583 8.94 -7.46 -19.19
CA VAL A 583 7.93 -6.83 -20.06
C VAL A 583 7.68 -5.39 -19.64
N ALA A 584 7.61 -5.13 -18.33
CA ALA A 584 7.49 -3.78 -17.78
C ALA A 584 8.71 -2.93 -18.10
N MET A 585 9.93 -3.46 -17.94
CA MET A 585 11.18 -2.81 -18.34
C MET A 585 11.21 -2.55 -19.84
N VAL A 586 10.78 -3.49 -20.68
CA VAL A 586 10.73 -3.30 -22.14
C VAL A 586 9.78 -2.17 -22.47
N LYS A 587 8.55 -2.19 -21.93
CA LYS A 587 7.61 -1.07 -22.13
C LYS A 587 8.24 0.22 -21.65
N LEU A 588 8.79 0.25 -20.44
CA LEU A 588 9.46 1.42 -19.87
C LEU A 588 10.61 1.91 -20.76
N PHE A 589 11.64 1.10 -21.04
CA PHE A 589 12.83 1.47 -21.80
C PHE A 589 12.57 1.73 -23.29
N MET A 590 11.66 1.00 -23.94
CA MET A 590 11.24 1.29 -25.31
C MET A 590 10.51 2.63 -25.41
N LEU A 591 9.74 2.99 -24.39
CA LEU A 591 9.02 4.27 -24.33
C LEU A 591 9.90 5.43 -23.90
N LEU A 592 10.93 5.17 -23.09
CA LEU A 592 11.67 6.22 -22.38
C LEU A 592 13.03 6.60 -22.95
N GLY A 593 13.62 5.85 -23.90
CA GLY A 593 14.89 6.20 -24.53
C GLY A 593 15.90 6.90 -23.59
N GLY A 594 16.07 6.40 -22.37
CA GLY A 594 16.30 7.29 -21.22
C GLY A 594 17.55 6.99 -20.43
N GLY A 595 18.59 7.80 -20.59
CA GLY A 595 19.73 7.81 -19.67
C GLY A 595 20.20 9.20 -19.34
N PHE A 596 19.74 9.80 -18.24
CA PHE A 596 20.12 11.18 -17.91
C PHE A 596 20.62 11.33 -16.48
N ALA A 597 21.83 10.84 -16.18
CA ALA A 597 22.63 11.38 -15.06
C ALA A 597 24.11 10.98 -15.12
N LEU A 598 24.45 9.94 -15.86
CA LEU A 598 25.83 9.47 -15.97
C LEU A 598 26.50 10.01 -17.27
N ALA A 599 25.67 10.47 -18.22
CA ALA A 599 26.10 10.93 -19.53
C ALA A 599 26.68 12.35 -19.52
N GLY A 600 26.16 13.23 -18.66
CA GLY A 600 26.71 14.56 -18.43
C GLY A 600 28.10 14.55 -17.78
N ALA A 601 28.47 13.46 -17.09
CA ALA A 601 29.80 13.31 -16.50
C ALA A 601 30.82 12.64 -17.45
N LEU A 602 30.36 11.98 -18.52
CA LEU A 602 31.19 11.14 -19.39
C LEU A 602 31.24 11.58 -20.87
N ASN A 603 30.59 12.69 -21.26
CA ASN A 603 30.49 13.14 -22.66
C ASN A 603 29.99 12.04 -23.64
N MET A 604 29.13 11.14 -23.18
CA MET A 604 28.46 10.13 -24.02
C MET A 604 27.02 10.54 -24.29
N ASP A 605 26.45 10.13 -25.42
CA ASP A 605 25.01 10.29 -25.66
C ASP A 605 24.23 9.54 -24.56
N GLN A 606 23.21 10.20 -24.04
CA GLN A 606 22.40 9.80 -22.88
C GLN A 606 21.76 8.43 -23.06
N ARG A 607 21.34 8.13 -24.29
CA ARG A 607 20.78 6.82 -24.69
C ARG A 607 21.83 5.71 -24.69
N GLU A 608 23.03 6.01 -25.20
CA GLU A 608 24.10 5.01 -25.31
C GLU A 608 24.61 4.56 -23.94
N LEU A 609 24.79 5.49 -23.01
CA LEU A 609 25.29 5.14 -21.69
C LEU A 609 24.31 4.28 -20.87
N LEU A 610 23.01 4.54 -20.96
CA LEU A 610 22.02 3.68 -20.30
C LEU A 610 22.03 2.28 -20.90
N ASN A 611 21.99 2.19 -22.23
CA ASN A 611 22.05 0.93 -22.94
C ASN A 611 23.27 0.12 -22.49
N VAL A 612 24.43 0.78 -22.38
CA VAL A 612 25.67 0.19 -21.84
C VAL A 612 25.50 -0.26 -20.39
N ILE A 613 24.94 0.56 -19.50
CA ILE A 613 24.70 0.18 -18.09
C ILE A 613 23.77 -1.03 -17.98
N VAL A 614 22.64 -1.03 -18.70
CA VAL A 614 21.67 -2.14 -18.71
C VAL A 614 22.31 -3.40 -19.27
N MET A 615 23.10 -3.29 -20.34
CA MET A 615 23.88 -4.41 -20.88
C MET A 615 24.86 -4.97 -19.86
N TRP A 616 25.60 -4.11 -19.14
CA TRP A 616 26.53 -4.56 -18.10
C TRP A 616 25.82 -5.21 -16.92
N ILE A 617 24.69 -4.65 -16.47
CA ILE A 617 23.87 -5.27 -15.43
C ILE A 617 23.43 -6.67 -15.87
N GLY A 618 22.93 -6.81 -17.11
CA GLY A 618 22.56 -8.10 -17.68
C GLY A 618 23.76 -9.06 -17.75
N ALA A 619 24.88 -8.63 -18.32
CA ALA A 619 26.09 -9.43 -18.51
C ALA A 619 26.68 -9.95 -17.19
N ILE A 620 26.81 -9.08 -16.18
CA ILE A 620 27.32 -9.48 -14.86
C ILE A 620 26.32 -10.44 -14.19
N THR A 621 25.01 -10.18 -14.33
CA THR A 621 23.96 -11.06 -13.79
C THR A 621 24.01 -12.45 -14.42
N ILE A 622 24.27 -12.58 -15.73
CA ILE A 622 24.46 -13.87 -16.41
C ILE A 622 25.54 -14.69 -15.73
N ILE A 623 26.75 -14.13 -15.60
CA ILE A 623 27.94 -14.85 -15.10
C ILE A 623 27.75 -15.22 -13.63
N MET A 624 27.37 -14.25 -12.80
CA MET A 624 27.21 -14.49 -11.36
C MET A 624 26.12 -15.52 -11.07
N ALA A 625 24.97 -15.44 -11.75
CA ALA A 625 23.88 -16.38 -11.53
C ALA A 625 24.25 -17.79 -12.04
N ALA A 626 24.98 -17.89 -13.14
CA ALA A 626 25.51 -19.17 -13.62
C ALA A 626 26.48 -19.80 -12.59
N VAL A 627 27.42 -19.02 -12.04
CA VAL A 627 28.35 -19.48 -11.01
C VAL A 627 27.58 -19.96 -9.76
N LYS A 628 26.62 -19.18 -9.27
CA LYS A 628 25.79 -19.60 -8.12
C LYS A 628 24.95 -20.85 -8.40
N ALA A 629 24.46 -21.03 -9.62
CA ALA A 629 23.73 -22.24 -10.01
C ALA A 629 24.62 -23.49 -9.89
N ILE A 630 25.88 -23.40 -10.33
CA ILE A 630 26.86 -24.50 -10.26
C ILE A 630 27.30 -24.77 -8.82
N MET A 631 27.43 -23.72 -7.99
CA MET A 631 27.84 -23.85 -6.59
C MET A 631 26.75 -24.38 -5.66
N THR A 632 25.51 -24.53 -6.14
CA THR A 632 24.39 -24.93 -5.29
C THR A 632 24.03 -26.40 -5.49
N ASN A 633 23.86 -27.13 -4.38
CA ASN A 633 23.56 -28.57 -4.40
C ASN A 633 22.06 -28.91 -4.48
N GLY A 634 21.17 -27.92 -4.43
CA GLY A 634 19.71 -28.14 -4.47
C GLY A 634 19.13 -27.91 -5.86
N LEU A 635 18.41 -28.90 -6.41
CA LEU A 635 17.81 -28.83 -7.75
C LEU A 635 16.94 -27.57 -7.96
N LYS A 636 16.04 -27.28 -7.00
CA LYS A 636 15.20 -26.07 -7.05
C LYS A 636 16.04 -24.79 -7.10
N LEU A 637 17.06 -24.67 -6.24
CA LEU A 637 17.92 -23.48 -6.23
C LEU A 637 18.74 -23.37 -7.53
N MET A 638 19.22 -24.48 -8.07
CA MET A 638 19.93 -24.49 -9.35
C MET A 638 19.03 -23.94 -10.47
N PHE A 639 17.77 -24.38 -10.54
CA PHE A 639 16.82 -23.87 -11.53
C PHE A 639 16.48 -22.40 -11.32
N ILE A 640 16.35 -21.96 -10.07
CA ILE A 640 16.14 -20.57 -9.68
C ILE A 640 17.30 -19.68 -10.17
N TYR A 641 18.56 -20.04 -9.87
CA TYR A 641 19.72 -19.29 -10.34
C TYR A 641 19.90 -19.33 -11.86
N SER A 642 19.63 -20.48 -12.48
CA SER A 642 19.60 -20.60 -13.94
C SER A 642 18.54 -19.65 -14.55
N THR A 643 17.37 -19.50 -13.93
CA THR A 643 16.34 -18.53 -14.38
C THR A 643 16.91 -17.11 -14.40
N VAL A 644 17.62 -16.70 -13.35
CA VAL A 644 18.18 -15.34 -13.29
C VAL A 644 19.31 -15.12 -14.28
N SER A 645 20.13 -16.14 -14.55
CA SER A 645 21.12 -16.07 -15.63
C SER A 645 20.41 -15.81 -16.98
N GLN A 646 19.31 -16.52 -17.24
CA GLN A 646 18.51 -16.33 -18.46
C GLN A 646 17.79 -14.97 -18.53
N LEU A 647 17.33 -14.43 -17.39
CA LEU A 647 16.81 -13.07 -17.34
C LEU A 647 17.92 -12.05 -17.66
N GLY A 648 19.16 -12.30 -17.21
CA GLY A 648 20.32 -11.47 -17.56
C GLY A 648 20.56 -11.40 -19.08
N TYR A 649 20.40 -12.50 -19.82
CA TYR A 649 20.44 -12.50 -21.29
C TYR A 649 19.35 -11.62 -21.90
N MET A 650 18.12 -11.70 -21.37
CA MET A 650 17.01 -10.87 -21.85
C MET A 650 17.28 -9.39 -21.57
N VAL A 651 17.76 -9.05 -20.37
CA VAL A 651 18.12 -7.67 -20.00
C VAL A 651 19.26 -7.14 -20.89
N ALA A 652 20.28 -7.95 -21.16
CA ALA A 652 21.36 -7.55 -22.06
C ALA A 652 20.86 -7.33 -23.50
N ALA A 653 19.96 -8.20 -23.98
CA ALA A 653 19.36 -8.06 -25.31
C ALA A 653 18.48 -6.81 -25.43
N ILE A 654 17.74 -6.46 -24.38
CA ILE A 654 16.97 -5.20 -24.28
C ILE A 654 17.92 -4.00 -24.23
N GLY A 655 18.96 -4.08 -23.41
CA GLY A 655 19.98 -3.04 -23.27
C GLY A 655 20.75 -2.77 -24.57
N ALA A 656 20.82 -3.72 -25.50
CA ALA A 656 21.44 -3.51 -26.81
C ALA A 656 20.70 -2.44 -27.64
N GLY A 657 19.44 -2.13 -27.34
CA GLY A 657 18.68 -1.04 -27.96
C GLY A 657 18.39 -1.20 -29.45
N THR A 658 18.75 -2.33 -30.07
CA THR A 658 18.52 -2.62 -31.49
C THR A 658 17.26 -3.44 -31.69
N ALA A 659 16.60 -3.31 -32.85
CA ALA A 659 15.42 -4.11 -33.18
C ALA A 659 15.68 -5.62 -33.09
N LEU A 660 16.88 -6.07 -33.51
CA LEU A 660 17.30 -7.48 -33.38
C LEU A 660 17.51 -7.89 -31.92
N GLY A 661 18.10 -7.03 -31.09
CA GLY A 661 18.23 -7.26 -29.65
C GLY A 661 16.87 -7.44 -28.99
N TYR A 662 15.91 -6.56 -29.29
CA TYR A 662 14.54 -6.68 -28.80
C TYR A 662 13.85 -7.95 -29.29
N ALA A 663 13.92 -8.26 -30.59
CA ALA A 663 13.30 -9.45 -31.15
C ALA A 663 13.89 -10.74 -30.55
N GLY A 664 15.22 -10.82 -30.43
CA GLY A 664 15.92 -11.95 -29.80
C GLY A 664 15.61 -12.08 -28.31
N GLY A 665 15.59 -10.97 -27.57
CA GLY A 665 15.23 -10.93 -26.16
C GLY A 665 13.79 -11.38 -25.91
N MET A 666 12.85 -10.92 -26.74
CA MET A 666 11.43 -11.29 -26.66
C MET A 666 11.20 -12.76 -27.03
N LEU A 667 11.85 -13.25 -28.09
CA LEU A 667 11.79 -14.66 -28.47
C LEU A 667 12.33 -15.55 -27.35
N HIS A 668 13.48 -15.19 -26.79
CA HIS A 668 14.08 -15.89 -25.66
C HIS A 668 13.17 -15.87 -24.44
N LEU A 669 12.55 -14.73 -24.15
CA LEU A 669 11.59 -14.57 -23.06
C LEU A 669 10.42 -15.56 -23.21
N ILE A 670 9.75 -15.59 -24.36
CA ILE A 670 8.61 -16.47 -24.63
C ILE A 670 9.02 -17.94 -24.50
N ASN A 671 10.10 -18.36 -25.15
CA ASN A 671 10.59 -19.74 -25.08
C ASN A 671 10.93 -20.15 -23.63
N HIS A 672 11.57 -19.25 -22.89
CA HIS A 672 11.95 -19.49 -21.50
C HIS A 672 10.77 -19.50 -20.52
N VAL A 673 9.58 -19.01 -20.89
CA VAL A 673 8.35 -19.25 -20.12
C VAL A 673 8.07 -20.76 -20.12
N PHE A 674 7.94 -21.36 -21.30
CA PHE A 674 7.59 -22.78 -21.44
C PHE A 674 8.68 -23.72 -20.91
N PHE A 675 9.95 -23.46 -21.23
CA PHE A 675 11.04 -24.34 -20.78
C PHE A 675 11.20 -24.36 -19.26
N LYS A 676 11.06 -23.22 -18.58
CA LYS A 676 11.17 -23.20 -17.12
C LYS A 676 9.97 -23.85 -16.45
N ASP A 677 8.77 -23.63 -16.97
CA ASP A 677 7.59 -24.27 -16.41
C ASP A 677 7.74 -25.81 -16.46
N LEU A 678 8.18 -26.33 -17.61
CA LEU A 678 8.46 -27.76 -17.81
C LEU A 678 9.57 -28.31 -16.91
N LEU A 679 10.59 -27.52 -16.57
CA LEU A 679 11.67 -27.97 -15.68
C LEU A 679 11.23 -28.06 -14.22
N PHE A 680 10.25 -27.27 -13.79
CA PHE A 680 9.76 -27.27 -12.42
C PHE A 680 8.60 -28.26 -12.19
N LEU A 681 7.73 -28.44 -13.17
CA LEU A 681 6.66 -29.45 -13.16
C LEU A 681 7.25 -30.85 -13.31
#